data_AF-A0A2E7MBK0-F1
#
_entry.id   AF-A0A2E7MBK0-F1
#
_cell.length_a   1.000
_cell.length_b   1.000
_cell.length_c   1.000
_cell.angle_alpha   90.00
_cell.angle_beta   90.00
_cell.angle_gamma   90.00
#
_symmetry.space_group_name_H-M   'P 1'
#
loop_
_entity.id
_entity.type
_entity.pdbx_description
1 polymer ?
#
loop_
_entity_poly.entity_id
_entity_poly.type
_entity_poly.pdbx_seq_one_letter_code
_entity_poly.pdbx_strand_id
1 'polypeptide(L)'
;MTRPTPRSLALVILLVLLSILGLRSWQKTATTLAVQTLCSQAEQAQWDKVLTSPLPSQTTAEELRTATECRCLALHATDQADTCHAELEFLLGEEPDAMWAPLPPLSEALIRARRARGSSRTAATLASRATTAFPNHLGLRILELETRLTVEEPSEVLTALEQRLPDDPLVRNQFRIWLADQSRRLGLAERALELLGPAPSPEQPNELFAWHEQRARALAHLGRSADLQISVGHWLESTPHQADVRALYALLLEEQRLQPATSDVASLLLASADESERIQDPWTREAVYRRVIMGLASSGRPEQALRWYDRARKEFALDGMQRSELERAAASSLADLDSKDAPLISVRFVVVPAVVGTTLSLSPGPQEAVDDSWSSHEVPPDGVLALDRRPGSVPQRWVLRDKSGVLLGSGAAWVRPGAEVEILPKPTENRDLSASLAPRAAADGQAKLFVIIPDCGDWRLIQYLRMRGDLPALNHFLETGYRAVLDSNPPFTGAALRSLVHPGGQVGSTVLGVLHELGAELEGLASVPINPLDGLRWILPQNDDLFGILGRGPLRAANLLYAHGNLAAGHHAQTVGPDGAEGKLPVARSSRPLSIAEAAVYPELAQLPHATREHVERLAAEMDSAIQIAQSNAADVVLLRLESLDLLTHSRYGRIASHSQDNGGGALFAAYRYMDSRLGELHEVLDEDDTLVVVSDHGIETAMKHSREAFFVATGPGLPAGRAPGSPHFRGLAQVIATLAGVDTAWPETGILNELPSATMR
;
A
#
# COMPACT_ATOMS: atom_id res chain seq x y z
N MET A 1 55.01 75.96 12.33
CA MET A 1 53.81 75.12 12.16
C MET A 1 52.83 75.84 11.24
N THR A 2 52.90 75.56 9.95
CA THR A 2 52.01 76.14 8.94
C THR A 2 50.68 75.38 8.95
N ARG A 3 49.57 76.07 9.22
CA ARG A 3 48.22 75.47 9.12
C ARG A 3 47.96 75.13 7.64
N PRO A 4 47.53 73.88 7.32
CA PRO A 4 47.22 73.52 5.95
C PRO A 4 46.09 74.41 5.42
N THR A 5 46.24 74.93 4.21
CA THR A 5 45.18 75.71 3.56
C THR A 5 43.98 74.79 3.26
N PRO A 6 42.73 75.29 3.26
CA PRO A 6 41.54 74.48 3.01
C PRO A 6 41.59 73.71 1.66
N ARG A 7 42.36 74.23 0.68
CA ARG A 7 42.61 73.56 -0.60
C ARG A 7 43.53 72.33 -0.48
N SER A 8 44.57 72.40 0.35
CA SER A 8 45.47 71.28 0.62
C SER A 8 44.75 70.15 1.37
N LEU A 9 43.85 70.50 2.30
CA LEU A 9 43.05 69.53 3.04
C LEU A 9 42.03 68.83 2.12
N ALA A 10 41.35 69.57 1.23
CA ALA A 10 40.40 69.00 0.28
C ALA A 10 41.07 68.02 -0.72
N LEU A 11 42.28 68.33 -1.18
CA LEU A 11 43.04 67.45 -2.08
C LEU A 11 43.45 66.14 -1.39
N VAL A 12 43.92 66.22 -0.14
CA VAL A 12 44.28 65.02 0.64
C VAL A 12 43.04 64.16 0.90
N ILE A 13 41.90 64.76 1.25
CA ILE A 13 40.63 64.03 1.43
C ILE A 13 40.21 63.36 0.12
N LEU A 14 40.32 64.04 -1.03
CA LEU A 14 39.98 63.48 -2.33
C LEU A 14 40.91 62.31 -2.71
N LEU A 15 42.22 62.43 -2.48
CA LEU A 15 43.18 61.36 -2.75
C LEU A 15 42.94 60.14 -1.86
N VAL A 16 42.65 60.35 -0.57
CA VAL A 16 42.29 59.26 0.36
C VAL A 16 40.98 58.58 -0.09
N LEU A 17 39.96 59.35 -0.51
CA LEU A 17 38.71 58.79 -1.04
C LEU A 17 38.96 57.98 -2.33
N LEU A 18 39.78 58.48 -3.26
CA LEU A 18 40.13 57.77 -4.49
C LEU A 18 40.94 56.49 -4.19
N SER A 19 41.86 56.51 -3.22
CA SER A 19 42.59 55.31 -2.78
C SER A 19 41.67 54.29 -2.13
N ILE A 20 40.71 54.71 -1.29
CA ILE A 20 39.72 53.82 -0.67
C ILE A 20 38.80 53.22 -1.73
N LEU A 21 38.32 54.02 -2.69
CA LEU A 21 37.49 53.55 -3.80
C LEU A 21 38.26 52.60 -4.73
N GLY A 22 39.52 52.91 -5.03
CA GLY A 22 40.40 52.04 -5.81
C GLY A 22 40.67 50.71 -5.12
N LEU A 23 40.94 50.72 -3.80
CA LEU A 23 41.16 49.51 -3.01
C LEU A 23 39.88 48.65 -2.97
N ARG A 24 38.71 49.26 -2.74
CA ARG A 24 37.41 48.56 -2.76
C ARG A 24 37.09 47.97 -4.13
N SER A 25 37.37 48.71 -5.20
CA SER A 25 37.18 48.22 -6.57
C SER A 25 38.09 47.04 -6.88
N TRP A 26 39.37 47.12 -6.49
CA TRP A 26 40.33 46.03 -6.69
C TRP A 26 39.95 44.79 -5.89
N GLN A 27 39.56 44.95 -4.62
CA GLN A 27 39.06 43.85 -3.78
C GLN A 27 37.84 43.19 -4.42
N LYS A 28 36.88 43.97 -4.91
CA LYS A 28 35.70 43.44 -5.61
C LYS A 28 36.09 42.61 -6.85
N THR A 29 36.96 43.15 -7.72
CA THR A 29 37.40 42.43 -8.93
C THR A 29 38.18 41.16 -8.58
N ALA A 30 39.03 41.19 -7.56
CA ALA A 30 39.79 40.02 -7.10
C ALA A 30 38.86 38.92 -6.57
N THR A 31 37.84 39.29 -5.79
CA THR A 31 36.81 38.37 -5.29
C THR A 31 36.03 37.72 -6.43
N THR A 32 35.51 38.51 -7.38
CA THR A 32 34.75 37.97 -8.52
C THR A 32 35.60 37.02 -9.36
N LEU A 33 36.88 37.34 -9.58
CA LEU A 33 37.81 36.47 -10.33
C LEU A 33 38.10 35.16 -9.58
N ALA A 34 38.21 35.21 -8.25
CA ALA A 34 38.41 34.02 -7.43
C ALA A 34 37.21 33.05 -7.52
N VAL A 35 35.98 33.57 -7.43
CA VAL A 35 34.75 32.77 -7.59
C VAL A 35 34.67 32.17 -9.00
N GLN A 36 34.94 32.95 -10.04
CA GLN A 36 34.96 32.44 -11.42
C GLN A 36 36.01 31.34 -11.61
N THR A 37 37.19 31.49 -10.99
CA THR A 37 38.25 30.48 -11.05
C THR A 37 37.83 29.19 -10.35
N LEU A 38 37.22 29.30 -9.17
CA LEU A 38 36.69 28.15 -8.42
C LEU A 38 35.64 27.38 -9.23
N CYS A 39 34.69 28.10 -9.83
CA CYS A 39 33.64 27.49 -10.64
C CYS A 39 34.18 26.89 -11.94
N SER A 40 35.11 27.55 -12.62
CA SER A 40 35.75 26.98 -13.81
C SER A 40 36.54 25.71 -13.49
N GLN A 41 37.18 25.65 -12.31
CA GLN A 41 37.83 24.42 -11.84
C GLN A 41 36.82 23.30 -11.56
N ALA A 42 35.66 23.63 -10.98
CA ALA A 42 34.58 22.67 -10.76
C ALA A 42 34.02 22.15 -12.10
N GLU A 43 33.76 23.01 -13.07
CA GLU A 43 33.32 22.62 -14.42
C GLU A 43 34.33 21.70 -15.13
N GLN A 44 35.62 21.90 -14.88
CA GLN A 44 36.71 21.07 -15.42
C GLN A 44 37.01 19.82 -14.59
N ALA A 45 36.16 19.49 -13.61
CA ALA A 45 36.32 18.36 -12.70
C ALA A 45 37.65 18.34 -11.90
N GLN A 46 38.22 19.52 -11.63
CA GLN A 46 39.45 19.67 -10.83
C GLN A 46 39.13 19.71 -9.33
N TRP A 47 38.48 18.67 -8.82
CA TRP A 47 37.86 18.64 -7.48
C TRP A 47 38.83 18.99 -6.35
N ASP A 48 40.05 18.45 -6.35
CA ASP A 48 41.06 18.75 -5.33
C ASP A 48 41.42 20.24 -5.26
N LYS A 49 41.47 20.92 -6.41
CA LYS A 49 41.77 22.35 -6.46
C LYS A 49 40.61 23.20 -5.94
N VAL A 50 39.38 22.77 -6.22
CA VAL A 50 38.18 23.42 -5.69
C VAL A 50 38.13 23.29 -4.18
N LEU A 51 38.38 22.09 -3.64
CA LEU A 51 38.30 21.82 -2.20
C LEU A 51 39.45 22.46 -1.39
N THR A 52 40.60 22.71 -2.02
CA THR A 52 41.75 23.40 -1.38
C THR A 52 41.73 24.92 -1.54
N SER A 53 40.86 25.46 -2.41
CA SER A 53 40.72 26.89 -2.60
C SER A 53 39.89 27.51 -1.47
N PRO A 54 40.39 28.56 -0.78
CA PRO A 54 39.64 29.22 0.28
C PRO A 54 38.44 29.99 -0.29
N LEU A 55 37.30 29.94 0.41
CA LEU A 55 36.16 30.81 0.11
C LEU A 55 36.55 32.28 0.39
N PRO A 56 36.22 33.23 -0.49
CA PRO A 56 36.63 34.61 -0.31
C PRO A 56 35.87 35.28 0.85
N SER A 57 36.62 35.87 1.80
CA SER A 57 36.12 36.38 3.08
C SER A 57 35.43 37.75 3.02
N GLN A 58 35.53 38.46 1.88
CA GLN A 58 34.85 39.74 1.62
C GLN A 58 34.06 39.62 0.31
N THR A 59 32.98 38.84 0.37
CA THR A 59 32.07 38.54 -0.74
C THR A 59 30.72 39.20 -0.54
N THR A 60 30.05 39.51 -1.65
CA THR A 60 28.60 39.71 -1.62
C THR A 60 27.90 38.38 -1.36
N ALA A 61 26.65 38.40 -0.88
CA ALA A 61 25.87 37.18 -0.65
C ALA A 61 25.74 36.31 -1.92
N GLU A 62 25.63 36.94 -3.09
CA GLU A 62 25.57 36.27 -4.40
C GLU A 62 26.88 35.56 -4.76
N GLU A 63 28.02 36.22 -4.56
CA GLU A 63 29.35 35.63 -4.79
C GLU A 63 29.62 34.46 -3.83
N LEU A 64 29.21 34.58 -2.56
CA LEU A 64 29.34 33.51 -1.59
C LEU A 64 28.49 32.29 -1.99
N ARG A 65 27.23 32.49 -2.38
CA ARG A 65 26.34 31.42 -2.87
C ARG A 65 26.96 30.69 -4.05
N THR A 66 27.40 31.44 -5.06
CA THR A 66 28.02 30.87 -6.27
C THR A 66 29.28 30.06 -5.92
N ALA A 67 30.14 30.59 -5.05
CA ALA A 67 31.35 29.89 -4.63
C ALA A 67 31.03 28.59 -3.87
N THR A 68 30.06 28.63 -2.95
CA THR A 68 29.61 27.45 -2.21
C THR A 68 28.98 26.41 -3.12
N GLU A 69 28.15 26.79 -4.10
CA GLU A 69 27.59 25.84 -5.08
C GLU A 69 28.69 25.10 -5.85
N CYS A 70 29.67 25.82 -6.38
CA CYS A 70 30.79 25.23 -7.11
C CYS A 70 31.65 24.30 -6.22
N ARG A 71 31.84 24.66 -4.95
CA ARG A 71 32.50 23.80 -3.96
C ARG A 71 31.67 22.56 -3.64
N CYS A 72 30.36 22.71 -3.51
CA CYS A 72 29.42 21.64 -3.25
C CYS A 72 29.38 20.59 -4.36
N LEU A 73 29.54 21.00 -5.62
CA LEU A 73 29.70 20.06 -6.74
C LEU A 73 30.93 19.16 -6.55
N ALA A 74 32.06 19.73 -6.11
CA ALA A 74 33.27 18.97 -5.80
C ALA A 74 33.12 18.06 -4.57
N LEU A 75 32.42 18.52 -3.52
CA LEU A 75 32.12 17.72 -2.33
C LEU A 75 31.22 16.52 -2.67
N HIS A 76 30.19 16.72 -3.50
CA HIS A 76 29.36 15.61 -3.98
C HIS A 76 30.14 14.61 -4.82
N ALA A 77 31.03 15.08 -5.70
CA ALA A 77 31.86 14.20 -6.54
C ALA A 77 32.91 13.40 -5.76
N THR A 78 33.17 13.77 -4.50
CA THR A 78 34.17 13.14 -3.62
C THR A 78 33.55 12.48 -2.39
N ASP A 79 32.27 12.11 -2.45
CA ASP A 79 31.51 11.45 -1.38
C ASP A 79 31.48 12.21 -0.03
N GLN A 80 31.59 13.54 -0.07
CA GLN A 80 31.51 14.43 1.10
C GLN A 80 30.19 15.22 1.13
N ALA A 81 29.08 14.55 0.80
CA ALA A 81 27.76 15.19 0.68
C ALA A 81 27.30 15.87 1.98
N ASP A 82 27.60 15.31 3.15
CA ASP A 82 27.20 15.90 4.44
C ASP A 82 27.85 17.26 4.70
N THR A 83 29.12 17.43 4.29
CA THR A 83 29.81 18.72 4.37
C THR A 83 29.15 19.74 3.45
N CYS A 84 28.80 19.35 2.22
CA CYS A 84 28.07 20.22 1.30
C CYS A 84 26.70 20.62 1.88
N HIS A 85 25.94 19.64 2.40
CA HIS A 85 24.65 19.91 3.02
C HIS A 85 24.77 20.92 4.16
N ALA A 86 25.78 20.78 5.04
CA ALA A 86 25.99 21.74 6.13
C ALA A 86 26.30 23.16 5.62
N GLU A 87 27.12 23.30 4.57
CA GLU A 87 27.42 24.61 3.97
C GLU A 87 26.17 25.26 3.34
N LEU A 88 25.34 24.48 2.62
CA LEU A 88 24.11 24.98 2.02
C LEU A 88 23.03 25.33 3.06
N GLU A 89 22.90 24.52 4.11
CA GLU A 89 21.98 24.76 5.23
C GLU A 89 22.31 26.08 5.94
N PHE A 90 23.60 26.36 6.15
CA PHE A 90 24.05 27.64 6.71
C PHE A 90 23.59 28.83 5.85
N LEU A 91 23.80 28.77 4.53
CA LEU A 91 23.39 29.84 3.62
C LEU A 91 21.87 30.02 3.53
N LEU A 92 21.11 28.92 3.60
CA LEU A 92 19.65 28.97 3.61
C LEU A 92 19.07 29.52 4.92
N GLY A 93 19.79 29.37 6.04
CA GLY A 93 19.39 29.87 7.35
C GLY A 93 19.63 31.37 7.56
N GLU A 94 20.67 31.94 6.95
CA GLU A 94 21.01 33.38 7.08
C GLU A 94 20.00 34.32 6.39
N GLU A 95 19.32 33.86 5.33
CA GLU A 95 18.30 34.64 4.61
C GLU A 95 17.03 33.81 4.35
N PRO A 96 16.18 33.60 5.36
CA PRO A 96 15.00 32.75 5.23
C PRO A 96 13.99 33.26 4.19
N ASP A 97 13.95 34.57 3.93
CA ASP A 97 13.03 35.21 2.98
C ASP A 97 13.61 35.36 1.56
N ALA A 98 14.87 34.99 1.34
CA ALA A 98 15.46 35.06 0.01
C ALA A 98 14.82 34.01 -0.93
N MET A 99 14.43 34.44 -2.13
CA MET A 99 13.94 33.57 -3.21
C MET A 99 15.02 32.64 -3.80
N TRP A 100 16.25 32.68 -3.27
CA TRP A 100 17.38 31.89 -3.77
C TRP A 100 17.31 30.43 -3.32
N ALA A 101 17.59 29.52 -4.25
CA ALA A 101 17.81 28.10 -4.00
C ALA A 101 19.09 27.64 -4.70
N PRO A 102 19.79 26.62 -4.16
CA PRO A 102 20.97 26.05 -4.82
C PRO A 102 20.67 25.51 -6.22
N LEU A 103 21.70 25.39 -7.08
CA LEU A 103 21.60 24.72 -8.39
C LEU A 103 20.80 23.39 -8.32
N PRO A 104 20.05 23.00 -9.37
CA PRO A 104 19.09 21.90 -9.29
C PRO A 104 19.61 20.59 -8.69
N PRO A 105 20.79 20.05 -9.09
CA PRO A 105 21.29 18.81 -8.49
C PRO A 105 21.55 18.90 -6.98
N LEU A 106 22.01 20.06 -6.50
CA LEU A 106 22.26 20.32 -5.08
C LEU A 106 20.95 20.49 -4.31
N SER A 107 19.98 21.20 -4.90
CA SER A 107 18.63 21.32 -4.34
C SER A 107 17.97 19.96 -4.22
N GLU A 108 18.02 19.11 -5.24
CA GLU A 108 17.45 17.76 -5.20
C GLU A 108 18.08 16.90 -4.10
N ALA A 109 19.41 16.89 -4.01
CA ALA A 109 20.13 16.17 -2.98
C ALA A 109 19.74 16.64 -1.56
N LEU A 110 19.72 17.95 -1.34
CA LEU A 110 19.40 18.53 -0.04
C LEU A 110 17.93 18.31 0.37
N ILE A 111 16.99 18.42 -0.57
CA ILE A 111 15.57 18.11 -0.32
C ILE A 111 15.42 16.63 0.08
N ARG A 112 16.06 15.71 -0.65
CA ARG A 112 16.04 14.27 -0.31
C ARG A 112 16.67 14.00 1.05
N ALA A 113 17.78 14.65 1.38
CA ALA A 113 18.44 14.52 2.68
C ALA A 113 17.57 15.06 3.84
N ARG A 114 16.87 16.18 3.63
CA ARG A 114 15.90 16.71 4.62
C ARG A 114 14.71 15.76 4.82
N ARG A 115 14.15 15.21 3.73
CA ARG A 115 13.08 14.18 3.80
C ARG A 115 13.56 12.95 4.57
N ALA A 116 14.75 12.45 4.26
CA ALA A 116 15.33 11.29 4.95
C ALA A 116 15.47 11.52 6.46
N ARG A 117 15.81 12.74 6.89
CA ARG A 117 15.89 13.11 8.32
C ARG A 117 14.54 13.46 8.97
N GLY A 118 13.41 13.22 8.30
CA GLY A 118 12.06 13.53 8.81
C GLY A 118 11.72 15.04 8.82
N SER A 119 12.57 15.88 8.22
CA SER A 119 12.36 17.34 8.14
C SER A 119 11.48 17.72 6.95
N SER A 120 10.30 17.09 6.83
CA SER A 120 9.46 17.16 5.63
C SER A 120 8.95 18.57 5.32
N ARG A 121 8.60 19.36 6.34
CA ARG A 121 8.10 20.74 6.14
C ARG A 121 9.19 21.66 5.58
N THR A 122 10.41 21.59 6.11
CA THR A 122 11.53 22.40 5.61
C THR A 122 12.00 21.92 4.24
N ALA A 123 11.89 20.62 3.95
CA ALA A 123 12.11 20.06 2.62
C ALA A 123 11.09 20.62 1.62
N ALA A 124 9.80 20.66 1.98
CA ALA A 124 8.72 21.18 1.15
C ALA A 124 8.89 22.68 0.83
N THR A 125 9.29 23.48 1.83
CA THR A 125 9.62 24.90 1.64
C THR A 125 10.79 25.08 0.68
N LEU A 126 11.87 24.30 0.83
CA LEU A 126 13.02 24.36 -0.08
C LEU A 126 12.63 23.93 -1.50
N ALA A 127 11.82 22.88 -1.65
CA ALA A 127 11.37 22.43 -2.96
C ALA A 127 10.53 23.48 -3.68
N SER A 128 9.60 24.14 -2.98
CA SER A 128 8.79 25.25 -3.53
C SER A 128 9.66 26.44 -3.97
N ARG A 129 10.71 26.73 -3.19
CA ARG A 129 11.69 27.77 -3.51
C ARG A 129 12.51 27.41 -4.74
N ALA A 130 13.02 26.18 -4.79
CA ALA A 130 13.82 25.67 -5.89
C ALA A 130 13.04 25.65 -7.21
N THR A 131 11.78 25.23 -7.23
CA THR A 131 10.96 25.27 -8.45
C THR A 131 10.60 26.67 -8.89
N THR A 132 10.57 27.64 -7.98
CA THR A 132 10.37 29.05 -8.35
C THR A 132 11.64 29.65 -8.94
N ALA A 133 12.82 29.29 -8.42
CA ALA A 133 14.10 29.69 -9.00
C ALA A 133 14.39 29.00 -10.35
N PHE A 134 13.95 27.75 -10.51
CA PHE A 134 14.20 26.91 -11.70
C PHE A 134 12.89 26.38 -12.29
N PRO A 135 12.02 27.25 -12.85
CA PRO A 135 10.65 26.89 -13.24
C PRO A 135 10.55 25.82 -14.33
N ASN A 136 11.60 25.66 -15.16
CA ASN A 136 11.67 24.70 -16.25
C ASN A 136 12.38 23.38 -15.87
N HIS A 137 12.80 23.20 -14.61
CA HIS A 137 13.47 21.97 -14.18
C HIS A 137 12.44 20.91 -13.73
N LEU A 138 12.09 19.98 -14.62
CA LEU A 138 11.06 18.97 -14.37
C LEU A 138 11.34 18.13 -13.11
N GLY A 139 12.59 17.72 -12.87
CA GLY A 139 12.97 16.93 -11.69
C GLY A 139 12.67 17.63 -10.35
N LEU A 140 12.84 18.95 -10.30
CA LEU A 140 12.53 19.72 -9.09
C LEU A 140 11.03 19.87 -8.88
N ARG A 141 10.26 19.98 -9.95
CA ARG A 141 8.79 20.06 -9.91
C ARG A 141 8.17 18.76 -9.39
N ILE A 142 8.68 17.63 -9.90
CA ILE A 142 8.32 16.29 -9.42
C ILE A 142 8.62 16.18 -7.93
N LEU A 143 9.85 16.56 -7.54
CA LEU A 143 10.28 16.49 -6.15
C LEU A 143 9.50 17.46 -5.25
N GLU A 144 9.10 18.64 -5.73
CA GLU A 144 8.23 19.55 -5.00
C GLU A 144 6.88 18.92 -4.71
N LEU A 145 6.20 18.35 -5.72
CA LEU A 145 4.93 17.67 -5.47
C LEU A 145 5.12 16.56 -4.45
N GLU A 146 6.05 15.62 -4.68
CA GLU A 146 6.28 14.51 -3.77
C GLU A 146 6.52 14.98 -2.32
N THR A 147 7.31 16.04 -2.15
CA THR A 147 7.68 16.56 -0.85
C THR A 147 6.56 17.35 -0.20
N ARG A 148 5.84 18.21 -0.94
CA ARG A 148 4.72 18.97 -0.39
C ARG A 148 3.53 18.08 -0.07
N LEU A 149 3.25 17.08 -0.91
CA LEU A 149 2.28 16.04 -0.58
C LEU A 149 2.59 15.41 0.78
N THR A 150 3.86 15.35 1.21
CA THR A 150 4.24 14.85 2.55
C THR A 150 3.80 15.68 3.76
N VAL A 151 3.31 16.90 3.57
CA VAL A 151 2.97 17.82 4.68
C VAL A 151 1.76 18.72 4.42
N GLU A 152 1.22 18.74 3.21
CA GLU A 152 0.13 19.61 2.77
C GLU A 152 -1.00 18.81 2.09
N GLU A 153 -2.18 19.42 1.99
CA GLU A 153 -3.36 18.82 1.37
C GLU A 153 -3.18 18.62 -0.15
N PRO A 154 -3.44 17.41 -0.70
CA PRO A 154 -3.15 17.11 -2.09
C PRO A 154 -3.81 18.06 -3.11
N SER A 155 -5.07 18.42 -2.88
CA SER A 155 -5.83 19.29 -3.79
C SER A 155 -5.26 20.71 -3.85
N GLU A 156 -4.75 21.23 -2.73
CA GLU A 156 -4.12 22.54 -2.64
C GLU A 156 -2.77 22.55 -3.35
N VAL A 157 -1.94 21.53 -3.11
CA VAL A 157 -0.62 21.38 -3.74
C VAL A 157 -0.76 21.28 -5.26
N LEU A 158 -1.66 20.41 -5.75
CA LEU A 158 -1.90 20.25 -7.19
C LEU A 158 -2.35 21.56 -7.84
N THR A 159 -3.26 22.30 -7.19
CA THR A 159 -3.73 23.60 -7.67
C THR A 159 -2.62 24.65 -7.70
N ALA A 160 -1.79 24.71 -6.65
CA ALA A 160 -0.66 25.63 -6.59
C ALA A 160 0.42 25.32 -7.65
N LEU A 161 0.59 24.05 -8.02
CA LEU A 161 1.52 23.64 -9.08
C LEU A 161 0.98 23.93 -10.47
N GLU A 162 -0.31 23.70 -10.68
CA GLU A 162 -1.00 24.03 -11.94
C GLU A 162 -1.01 25.55 -12.21
N GLN A 163 -1.18 26.38 -11.19
CA GLN A 163 -1.10 27.84 -11.33
C GLN A 163 0.30 28.33 -11.72
N ARG A 164 1.34 27.50 -11.52
CA ARG A 164 2.74 27.81 -11.82
C ARG A 164 3.30 26.89 -12.91
N LEU A 165 2.49 26.49 -13.89
CA LEU A 165 2.97 25.71 -15.02
C LEU A 165 4.16 26.42 -15.72
N PRO A 166 5.17 25.67 -16.20
CA PRO A 166 6.31 26.23 -16.92
C PRO A 166 5.89 27.05 -18.15
N ASP A 167 6.67 28.08 -18.49
CA ASP A 167 6.45 28.86 -19.70
C ASP A 167 6.85 28.09 -20.96
N ASP A 168 7.91 27.26 -20.84
CA ASP A 168 8.39 26.39 -21.91
C ASP A 168 7.30 25.36 -22.30
N PRO A 169 6.80 25.37 -23.55
CA PRO A 169 5.73 24.48 -23.98
C PRO A 169 6.03 22.99 -23.83
N LEU A 170 7.29 22.56 -23.97
CA LEU A 170 7.70 21.16 -23.84
C LEU A 170 7.62 20.73 -22.38
N VAL A 171 8.29 21.47 -21.50
CA VAL A 171 8.30 21.16 -20.07
C VAL A 171 6.89 21.27 -19.49
N ARG A 172 6.10 22.26 -19.94
CA ARG A 172 4.71 22.42 -19.53
C ARG A 172 3.87 21.20 -19.84
N ASN A 173 3.95 20.66 -21.05
CA ASN A 173 3.13 19.51 -21.45
C ASN A 173 3.57 18.23 -20.74
N GLN A 174 4.88 17.98 -20.64
CA GLN A 174 5.41 16.86 -19.86
C GLN A 174 4.93 16.93 -18.40
N PHE A 175 5.01 18.12 -17.79
CA PHE A 175 4.55 18.31 -16.42
C PHE A 175 3.03 18.18 -16.28
N ARG A 176 2.23 18.61 -17.27
CA ARG A 176 0.77 18.39 -17.29
C ARG A 176 0.40 16.91 -17.35
N ILE A 177 1.04 16.14 -18.23
CA ILE A 177 0.82 14.68 -18.33
C ILE A 177 1.18 14.02 -17.00
N TRP A 178 2.31 14.43 -16.41
CA TRP A 178 2.73 13.91 -15.12
C TRP A 178 1.77 14.30 -13.99
N LEU A 179 1.34 15.57 -13.89
CA LEU A 179 0.33 16.01 -12.93
C LEU A 179 -1.00 15.28 -13.10
N ALA A 180 -1.37 14.91 -14.33
CA ALA A 180 -2.57 14.11 -14.58
C ALA A 180 -2.44 12.68 -14.03
N ASP A 181 -1.30 12.01 -14.22
CA ASP A 181 -1.06 10.69 -13.59
C ASP A 181 -1.12 10.80 -12.06
N GLN A 182 -0.48 11.81 -11.48
CA GLN A 182 -0.50 12.01 -10.03
C GLN A 182 -1.90 12.32 -9.50
N SER A 183 -2.66 13.18 -10.19
CA SER A 183 -4.06 13.47 -9.85
C SER A 183 -4.89 12.18 -9.85
N ARG A 184 -4.74 11.33 -10.88
CA ARG A 184 -5.42 10.03 -10.95
C ARG A 184 -5.02 9.10 -9.80
N ARG A 185 -3.73 8.98 -9.48
CA ARG A 185 -3.23 8.16 -8.35
C ARG A 185 -3.78 8.62 -6.98
N LEU A 186 -4.13 9.90 -6.88
CA LEU A 186 -4.76 10.51 -5.71
C LEU A 186 -6.30 10.44 -5.76
N GLY A 187 -6.89 9.68 -6.69
CA GLY A 187 -8.35 9.53 -6.84
C GLY A 187 -9.05 10.72 -7.53
N LEU A 188 -8.29 11.66 -8.11
CA LEU A 188 -8.81 12.86 -8.77
C LEU A 188 -8.83 12.68 -10.30
N ALA A 189 -9.47 11.63 -10.80
CA ALA A 189 -9.44 11.28 -12.22
C ALA A 189 -10.16 12.28 -13.15
N GLU A 190 -11.23 12.96 -12.70
CA GLU A 190 -11.85 14.06 -13.47
C GLU A 190 -10.84 15.18 -13.72
N ARG A 191 -10.11 15.58 -12.68
CA ARG A 191 -9.05 16.60 -12.79
C ARG A 191 -7.93 16.15 -13.72
N ALA A 192 -7.58 14.86 -13.73
CA ALA A 192 -6.62 14.32 -14.68
C ALA A 192 -7.09 14.53 -16.13
N LEU A 193 -8.39 14.34 -16.43
CA LEU A 193 -8.95 14.62 -17.76
C LEU A 193 -8.96 16.11 -18.10
N GLU A 194 -9.23 16.99 -17.13
CA GLU A 194 -9.16 18.45 -17.31
C GLU A 194 -7.73 18.89 -17.64
N LEU A 195 -6.74 18.40 -16.90
CA LEU A 195 -5.31 18.68 -17.12
C LEU A 195 -4.83 18.20 -18.50
N LEU A 196 -5.30 17.04 -18.96
CA LEU A 196 -4.96 16.51 -20.29
C LEU A 196 -5.71 17.23 -21.41
N GLY A 197 -6.91 17.74 -21.15
CA GLY A 197 -7.78 18.33 -22.17
C GLY A 197 -8.38 17.28 -23.12
N PRO A 198 -9.19 17.69 -24.11
CA PRO A 198 -9.88 16.77 -25.02
C PRO A 198 -9.00 16.21 -26.14
N ALA A 199 -7.85 16.84 -26.42
CA ALA A 199 -6.94 16.46 -27.49
C ALA A 199 -5.47 16.70 -27.08
N PRO A 200 -4.52 15.91 -27.61
CA PRO A 200 -3.09 16.11 -27.36
C PRO A 200 -2.59 17.41 -27.98
N SER A 201 -1.50 17.95 -27.45
CA SER A 201 -0.88 19.16 -28.00
C SER A 201 -0.33 18.89 -29.42
N PRO A 202 -0.69 19.70 -30.44
CA PRO A 202 -0.22 19.50 -31.81
C PRO A 202 1.29 19.75 -31.98
N GLU A 203 1.94 20.40 -31.01
CA GLU A 203 3.34 20.79 -31.09
C GLU A 203 4.32 19.67 -30.73
N GLN A 204 3.86 18.54 -30.16
CA GLN A 204 4.73 17.55 -29.52
C GLN A 204 4.27 16.09 -29.79
N PRO A 205 4.53 15.57 -31.00
CA PRO A 205 4.13 14.21 -31.38
C PRO A 205 4.79 13.12 -30.52
N ASN A 206 5.94 13.39 -29.90
CA ASN A 206 6.65 12.41 -29.07
C ASN A 206 5.95 12.12 -27.73
N GLU A 207 5.09 13.04 -27.24
CA GLU A 207 4.34 12.89 -25.98
C GLU A 207 2.95 12.29 -26.20
N LEU A 208 2.60 12.00 -27.46
CA LEU A 208 1.27 11.53 -27.86
C LEU A 208 0.89 10.22 -27.17
N PHE A 209 1.84 9.28 -27.06
CA PHE A 209 1.64 8.01 -26.38
C PHE A 209 1.28 8.21 -24.91
N ALA A 210 2.09 8.98 -24.16
CA ALA A 210 1.88 9.22 -22.74
C ALA A 210 0.56 9.94 -22.48
N TRP A 211 0.20 10.91 -23.34
CA TRP A 211 -1.10 11.58 -23.25
C TRP A 211 -2.28 10.62 -23.41
N HIS A 212 -2.26 9.77 -24.45
CA HIS A 212 -3.34 8.80 -24.68
C HIS A 212 -3.42 7.76 -23.56
N GLU A 213 -2.28 7.27 -23.09
CA GLU A 213 -2.21 6.32 -21.99
C GLU A 213 -2.84 6.91 -20.72
N GLN A 214 -2.41 8.10 -20.30
CA GLN A 214 -2.93 8.73 -19.08
C GLN A 214 -4.42 9.08 -19.21
N ARG A 215 -4.88 9.49 -20.39
CA ARG A 215 -6.30 9.72 -20.66
C ARG A 215 -7.11 8.43 -20.56
N ALA A 216 -6.63 7.34 -21.17
CA ALA A 216 -7.30 6.03 -21.11
C ALA A 216 -7.38 5.54 -19.65
N ARG A 217 -6.30 5.65 -18.88
CA ARG A 217 -6.29 5.31 -17.45
C ARG A 217 -7.27 6.14 -16.63
N ALA A 218 -7.35 7.44 -16.88
CA ALA A 218 -8.31 8.31 -16.19
C ALA A 218 -9.77 7.97 -16.54
N LEU A 219 -10.08 7.73 -17.82
CA LEU A 219 -11.42 7.31 -18.26
C LEU A 219 -11.82 5.95 -17.68
N ALA A 220 -10.88 5.01 -17.64
CA ALA A 220 -11.08 3.70 -17.04
C ALA A 220 -11.37 3.83 -15.54
N HIS A 221 -10.61 4.67 -14.83
CA HIS A 221 -10.82 4.94 -13.39
C HIS A 221 -12.16 5.61 -13.08
N LEU A 222 -12.67 6.42 -14.00
CA LEU A 222 -14.02 6.99 -13.94
C LEU A 222 -15.10 6.02 -14.44
N GLY A 223 -14.72 4.79 -14.81
CA GLY A 223 -15.55 3.74 -15.40
C GLY A 223 -16.40 4.17 -16.59
N ARG A 224 -15.93 5.17 -17.35
CA ARG A 224 -16.56 5.65 -18.57
C ARG A 224 -16.19 4.74 -19.74
N SER A 225 -16.68 3.49 -19.72
CA SER A 225 -16.34 2.45 -20.71
C SER A 225 -16.54 2.89 -22.17
N ALA A 226 -17.63 3.61 -22.46
CA ALA A 226 -17.90 4.13 -23.80
C ALA A 226 -16.89 5.19 -24.24
N ASP A 227 -16.57 6.16 -23.37
CA ASP A 227 -15.58 7.20 -23.65
C ASP A 227 -14.18 6.62 -23.77
N LEU A 228 -13.85 5.62 -22.94
CA LEU A 228 -12.60 4.86 -23.04
C LEU A 228 -12.49 4.19 -24.41
N GLN A 229 -13.54 3.50 -24.85
CA GLN A 229 -13.58 2.84 -26.16
C GLN A 229 -13.36 3.85 -27.31
N ILE A 230 -14.01 5.02 -27.25
CA ILE A 230 -13.83 6.10 -28.24
C ILE A 230 -12.39 6.61 -28.21
N SER A 231 -11.85 6.92 -27.02
CA SER A 231 -10.50 7.45 -26.86
C SER A 231 -9.43 6.47 -27.34
N VAL A 232 -9.59 5.17 -27.04
CA VAL A 232 -8.72 4.10 -27.53
C VAL A 232 -8.86 3.90 -29.03
N GLY A 233 -10.08 4.00 -29.58
CA GLY A 233 -10.32 3.95 -31.02
C GLY A 233 -9.52 5.00 -31.79
N HIS A 234 -9.56 6.25 -31.33
CA HIS A 234 -8.74 7.33 -31.91
C HIS A 234 -7.23 7.07 -31.79
N TRP A 235 -6.79 6.50 -30.66
CA TRP A 235 -5.38 6.15 -30.49
C TRP A 235 -4.93 5.05 -31.47
N LEU A 236 -5.78 4.04 -31.71
CA LEU A 236 -5.51 2.96 -32.66
C LEU A 236 -5.37 3.46 -34.11
N GLU A 237 -6.07 4.53 -34.47
CA GLU A 237 -5.98 5.16 -35.80
C GLU A 237 -4.65 5.88 -36.03
N SER A 238 -4.01 6.38 -34.96
CA SER A 238 -2.81 7.22 -35.07
C SER A 238 -1.49 6.50 -34.75
N THR A 239 -1.54 5.32 -34.13
CA THR A 239 -0.35 4.62 -33.62
C THR A 239 0.06 3.42 -34.48
N PRO A 240 1.37 3.19 -34.72
CA PRO A 240 1.86 1.95 -35.30
C PRO A 240 1.84 0.78 -34.29
N HIS A 241 1.72 1.07 -32.99
CA HIS A 241 1.76 0.08 -31.90
C HIS A 241 0.37 -0.41 -31.50
N GLN A 242 -0.42 -0.86 -32.48
CA GLN A 242 -1.84 -1.21 -32.23
C GLN A 242 -2.01 -2.37 -31.24
N ALA A 243 -1.08 -3.34 -31.24
CA ALA A 243 -1.14 -4.48 -30.32
C ALA A 243 -0.98 -4.05 -28.85
N ASP A 244 -0.03 -3.15 -28.57
CA ASP A 244 0.16 -2.56 -27.23
C ASP A 244 -1.09 -1.83 -26.74
N VAL A 245 -1.72 -1.05 -27.62
CA VAL A 245 -2.94 -0.29 -27.27
C VAL A 245 -4.14 -1.22 -27.03
N ARG A 246 -4.32 -2.28 -27.83
CA ARG A 246 -5.39 -3.27 -27.59
C ARG A 246 -5.18 -4.04 -26.29
N ALA A 247 -3.93 -4.43 -26.02
CA ALA A 247 -3.55 -5.10 -24.78
C ALA A 247 -3.81 -4.21 -23.57
N LEU A 248 -3.35 -2.95 -23.61
CA LEU A 248 -3.62 -1.97 -22.57
C LEU A 248 -5.12 -1.75 -22.38
N TYR A 249 -5.90 -1.64 -23.45
CA TYR A 249 -7.37 -1.51 -23.34
C TYR A 249 -7.99 -2.73 -22.66
N ALA A 250 -7.62 -3.95 -23.04
CA ALA A 250 -8.10 -5.17 -22.39
C ALA A 250 -7.71 -5.22 -20.90
N LEU A 251 -6.47 -4.82 -20.57
CA LEU A 251 -6.00 -4.72 -19.20
C LEU A 251 -6.75 -3.66 -18.40
N LEU A 252 -7.02 -2.48 -18.97
CA LEU A 252 -7.78 -1.41 -18.30
C LEU A 252 -9.23 -1.82 -18.07
N LEU A 253 -9.86 -2.50 -19.04
CA LEU A 253 -11.19 -3.04 -18.88
C LEU A 253 -11.22 -4.10 -17.76
N GLU A 254 -10.23 -4.99 -17.69
CA GLU A 254 -10.17 -6.00 -16.63
C GLU A 254 -9.85 -5.40 -15.26
N GLU A 255 -8.83 -4.54 -15.19
CA GLU A 255 -8.38 -3.88 -13.97
C GLU A 255 -9.49 -3.01 -13.38
N GLN A 256 -10.27 -2.35 -14.25
CA GLN A 256 -11.39 -1.49 -13.85
C GLN A 256 -12.76 -2.19 -13.95
N ARG A 257 -12.77 -3.51 -14.19
CA ARG A 257 -13.97 -4.37 -14.34
C ARG A 257 -15.05 -3.80 -15.29
N LEU A 258 -14.63 -3.10 -16.32
CA LEU A 258 -15.51 -2.49 -17.31
C LEU A 258 -15.90 -3.50 -18.39
N GLN A 259 -17.19 -3.55 -18.69
CA GLN A 259 -17.69 -4.35 -19.81
C GLN A 259 -17.80 -3.48 -21.06
N PRO A 260 -17.16 -3.87 -22.18
CA PRO A 260 -17.37 -3.20 -23.45
C PRO A 260 -18.67 -3.69 -24.09
N ALA A 261 -19.27 -2.86 -24.95
CA ALA A 261 -20.60 -3.15 -25.50
C ALA A 261 -20.66 -4.39 -26.42
N THR A 262 -19.53 -4.78 -27.02
CA THR A 262 -19.49 -5.73 -28.14
C THR A 262 -18.65 -6.98 -27.90
N SER A 263 -17.93 -7.05 -26.79
CA SER A 263 -16.92 -8.09 -26.54
C SER A 263 -16.88 -8.49 -25.08
N ASP A 264 -16.47 -9.71 -24.80
CA ASP A 264 -16.12 -10.13 -23.44
C ASP A 264 -14.65 -9.82 -23.15
N VAL A 265 -14.35 -9.36 -21.93
CA VAL A 265 -13.00 -8.95 -21.50
C VAL A 265 -12.02 -10.12 -21.55
N ALA A 266 -12.44 -11.31 -21.12
CA ALA A 266 -11.55 -12.50 -21.16
C ALA A 266 -11.17 -12.85 -22.60
N SER A 267 -12.09 -12.66 -23.54
CA SER A 267 -11.84 -12.84 -24.98
C SER A 267 -10.84 -11.81 -25.51
N LEU A 268 -10.92 -10.55 -25.08
CA LEU A 268 -9.95 -9.51 -25.46
C LEU A 268 -8.54 -9.79 -24.90
N LEU A 269 -8.46 -10.26 -23.65
CA LEU A 269 -7.19 -10.64 -23.02
C LEU A 269 -6.57 -11.87 -23.71
N LEU A 270 -7.37 -12.89 -24.01
CA LEU A 270 -6.91 -14.06 -24.75
C LEU A 270 -6.40 -13.69 -26.15
N ALA A 271 -7.14 -12.85 -26.88
CA ALA A 271 -6.68 -12.36 -28.18
C ALA A 271 -5.37 -11.58 -28.08
N SER A 272 -5.22 -10.75 -27.04
CA SER A 272 -3.97 -10.01 -26.78
C SER A 272 -2.80 -10.94 -26.45
N ALA A 273 -3.06 -12.02 -25.70
CA ALA A 273 -2.06 -13.04 -25.38
C ALA A 273 -1.66 -13.87 -26.61
N ASP A 274 -2.60 -14.15 -27.51
CA ASP A 274 -2.32 -14.83 -28.78
C ASP A 274 -1.42 -13.98 -29.68
N GLU A 275 -1.62 -12.66 -29.69
CA GLU A 275 -0.81 -11.68 -30.43
C GLU A 275 0.40 -11.14 -29.64
N SER A 276 0.80 -11.80 -28.54
CA SER A 276 1.81 -11.27 -27.60
C SER A 276 3.13 -10.87 -28.24
N GLU A 277 3.55 -11.55 -29.31
CA GLU A 277 4.78 -11.26 -30.06
C GLU A 277 4.76 -9.87 -30.74
N ARG A 278 3.56 -9.29 -30.94
CA ARG A 278 3.37 -7.96 -31.52
C ARG A 278 3.31 -6.85 -30.47
N ILE A 279 3.12 -7.19 -29.19
CA ILE A 279 3.12 -6.24 -28.07
C ILE A 279 4.57 -5.87 -27.77
N GLN A 280 5.01 -4.65 -28.05
CA GLN A 280 6.40 -4.25 -27.88
C GLN A 280 6.79 -4.01 -26.42
N ASP A 281 5.87 -3.48 -25.61
CA ASP A 281 6.14 -3.23 -24.20
C ASP A 281 6.17 -4.55 -23.40
N PRO A 282 7.33 -4.95 -22.84
CA PRO A 282 7.44 -6.18 -22.06
C PRO A 282 6.56 -6.17 -20.81
N TRP A 283 6.30 -4.99 -20.21
CA TRP A 283 5.45 -4.89 -19.02
C TRP A 283 3.99 -5.18 -19.34
N THR A 284 3.46 -4.55 -20.39
CA THR A 284 2.11 -4.83 -20.92
C THR A 284 1.97 -6.30 -21.31
N ARG A 285 2.98 -6.87 -21.98
CA ARG A 285 2.97 -8.28 -22.38
C ARG A 285 2.94 -9.23 -21.18
N GLU A 286 3.79 -9.01 -20.17
CA GLU A 286 3.77 -9.79 -18.93
C GLU A 286 2.41 -9.66 -18.22
N ALA A 287 1.87 -8.45 -18.12
CA ALA A 287 0.58 -8.20 -17.50
C ALA A 287 -0.56 -8.96 -18.19
N VAL A 288 -0.61 -8.98 -19.53
CA VAL A 288 -1.59 -9.76 -20.30
C VAL A 288 -1.48 -11.24 -19.97
N TYR A 289 -0.27 -11.82 -20.03
CA TYR A 289 -0.07 -13.23 -19.70
C TYR A 289 -0.55 -13.56 -18.29
N ARG A 290 -0.18 -12.73 -17.31
CA ARG A 290 -0.61 -12.88 -15.92
C ARG A 290 -2.12 -12.90 -15.78
N ARG A 291 -2.82 -11.93 -16.37
CA ARG A 291 -4.29 -11.84 -16.30
C ARG A 291 -4.97 -13.03 -16.97
N VAL A 292 -4.47 -13.48 -18.13
CA VAL A 292 -4.99 -14.68 -18.80
C VAL A 292 -4.79 -15.94 -17.94
N ILE A 293 -3.60 -16.14 -17.37
CA ILE A 293 -3.31 -17.30 -16.51
C ILE A 293 -4.23 -17.30 -15.29
N MET A 294 -4.35 -16.16 -14.60
CA MET A 294 -5.20 -16.02 -13.41
C MET A 294 -6.68 -16.23 -13.75
N GLY A 295 -7.19 -15.58 -14.79
CA GLY A 295 -8.60 -15.71 -15.20
C GLY A 295 -8.97 -17.12 -15.66
N LEU A 296 -8.04 -17.84 -16.32
CA LEU A 296 -8.25 -19.25 -16.67
C LEU A 296 -8.20 -20.16 -15.43
N ALA A 297 -7.30 -19.90 -14.48
CA ALA A 297 -7.21 -20.69 -13.26
C ALA A 297 -8.47 -20.52 -12.38
N SER A 298 -8.93 -19.29 -12.17
CA SER A 298 -10.12 -18.98 -11.37
C SER A 298 -11.42 -19.47 -12.02
N SER A 299 -11.50 -19.51 -13.36
CA SER A 299 -12.65 -20.05 -14.10
C SER A 299 -12.66 -21.58 -14.23
N GLY A 300 -11.85 -22.30 -13.45
CA GLY A 300 -11.82 -23.76 -13.46
C GLY A 300 -11.23 -24.35 -14.74
N ARG A 301 -10.36 -23.62 -15.44
CA ARG A 301 -9.61 -24.07 -16.64
C ARG A 301 -8.10 -24.17 -16.38
N PRO A 302 -7.65 -24.85 -15.31
CA PRO A 302 -6.25 -24.83 -14.86
C PRO A 302 -5.27 -25.45 -15.86
N GLU A 303 -5.70 -26.43 -16.67
CA GLU A 303 -4.85 -26.98 -17.75
C GLU A 303 -4.51 -25.93 -18.81
N GLN A 304 -5.44 -25.03 -19.13
CA GLN A 304 -5.21 -23.96 -20.09
C GLN A 304 -4.33 -22.88 -19.50
N ALA A 305 -4.56 -22.55 -18.23
CA ALA A 305 -3.69 -21.65 -17.46
C ALA A 305 -2.25 -22.17 -17.43
N LEU A 306 -2.05 -23.48 -17.22
CA LEU A 306 -0.72 -24.11 -17.23
C LEU A 306 -0.03 -24.00 -18.60
N ARG A 307 -0.76 -24.17 -19.71
CA ARG A 307 -0.19 -23.97 -21.06
C ARG A 307 0.27 -22.53 -21.29
N TRP A 308 -0.54 -21.55 -20.86
CA TRP A 308 -0.18 -20.13 -20.95
C TRP A 308 1.00 -19.79 -20.03
N TYR A 309 1.03 -20.36 -18.83
CA TYR A 309 2.16 -20.24 -17.91
C TYR A 309 3.46 -20.75 -18.55
N ASP A 310 3.46 -21.97 -19.10
CA ASP A 310 4.63 -22.58 -19.73
C ASP A 310 5.10 -21.79 -20.97
N ARG A 311 4.18 -21.13 -21.68
CA ARG A 311 4.52 -20.19 -22.76
C ARG A 311 5.18 -18.93 -22.22
N ALA A 312 4.53 -18.24 -21.28
CA ALA A 312 4.99 -16.98 -20.72
C ALA A 312 6.31 -17.11 -19.96
N ARG A 313 6.57 -18.26 -19.30
CA ARG A 313 7.79 -18.49 -18.52
C ARG A 313 9.07 -18.52 -19.37
N LYS A 314 8.95 -18.71 -20.68
CA LYS A 314 10.07 -18.60 -21.62
C LYS A 314 10.60 -17.17 -21.73
N GLU A 315 9.77 -16.18 -21.45
CA GLU A 315 10.07 -14.75 -21.57
C GLU A 315 10.15 -14.05 -20.20
N PHE A 316 9.30 -14.44 -19.24
CA PHE A 316 9.12 -13.73 -17.97
C PHE A 316 9.33 -14.62 -16.74
N ALA A 317 9.66 -14.00 -15.60
CA ALA A 317 9.80 -14.68 -14.32
C ALA A 317 8.46 -15.17 -13.73
N LEU A 318 7.37 -14.43 -13.99
CA LEU A 318 6.01 -14.66 -13.47
C LEU A 318 6.00 -14.71 -11.92
N ASP A 319 6.62 -13.72 -11.29
CA ASP A 319 6.81 -13.67 -9.84
C ASP A 319 5.52 -13.81 -9.02
N GLY A 320 5.42 -14.86 -8.20
CA GLY A 320 4.22 -15.10 -7.39
C GLY A 320 3.18 -16.01 -8.04
N MET A 321 3.39 -16.43 -9.29
CA MET A 321 2.69 -17.57 -9.88
C MET A 321 3.60 -18.78 -9.91
N GLN A 322 3.27 -19.81 -9.14
CA GLN A 322 4.03 -21.06 -9.16
C GLN A 322 3.38 -22.06 -10.11
N ARG A 323 4.19 -22.66 -10.99
CA ARG A 323 3.75 -23.77 -11.84
C ARG A 323 3.08 -24.88 -11.02
N SER A 324 3.68 -25.21 -9.88
CA SER A 324 3.16 -26.25 -8.98
C SER A 324 1.78 -25.93 -8.39
N GLU A 325 1.42 -24.65 -8.23
CA GLU A 325 0.07 -24.26 -7.80
C GLU A 325 -0.95 -24.55 -8.90
N LEU A 326 -0.64 -24.20 -10.15
CA LEU A 326 -1.49 -24.49 -11.30
C LEU A 326 -1.63 -25.99 -11.53
N GLU A 327 -0.54 -26.76 -11.36
CA GLU A 327 -0.58 -28.22 -11.44
C GLU A 327 -1.46 -28.83 -10.36
N ARG A 328 -1.39 -28.33 -9.11
CA ARG A 328 -2.29 -28.79 -8.04
C ARG A 328 -3.75 -28.48 -8.36
N ALA A 329 -4.02 -27.26 -8.85
CA ALA A 329 -5.35 -26.88 -9.31
C ALA A 329 -5.84 -27.73 -10.49
N ALA A 330 -4.95 -28.21 -11.36
CA ALA A 330 -5.27 -29.07 -12.50
C ALA A 330 -5.44 -30.55 -12.15
N ALA A 331 -4.62 -31.07 -11.23
CA ALA A 331 -4.56 -32.49 -10.89
C ALA A 331 -5.73 -32.96 -10.02
N SER A 332 -6.53 -32.05 -9.48
CA SER A 332 -7.64 -32.38 -8.60
C SER A 332 -8.77 -31.37 -8.78
N SER A 333 -10.02 -31.82 -8.78
CA SER A 333 -11.05 -30.91 -8.30
C SER A 333 -10.71 -30.68 -6.83
N LEU A 334 -10.46 -29.43 -6.41
CA LEU A 334 -10.06 -29.13 -5.02
C LEU A 334 -11.07 -29.71 -4.00
N ALA A 335 -12.33 -29.90 -4.42
CA ALA A 335 -13.37 -30.57 -3.66
C ALA A 335 -13.07 -32.05 -3.33
N ASP A 336 -12.32 -32.75 -4.19
CA ASP A 336 -11.90 -34.14 -3.93
C ASP A 336 -10.74 -34.23 -2.93
N LEU A 337 -9.90 -33.18 -2.84
CA LEU A 337 -8.79 -33.12 -1.90
C LEU A 337 -9.26 -32.92 -0.46
N ASP A 338 -10.26 -32.06 -0.26
CA ASP A 338 -10.84 -31.81 1.06
C ASP A 338 -11.97 -32.80 1.39
N SER A 339 -11.99 -33.98 0.75
CA SER A 339 -12.97 -35.03 1.04
C SER A 339 -12.60 -35.82 2.30
N LYS A 340 -13.61 -36.17 3.10
CA LYS A 340 -13.46 -37.10 4.24
C LYS A 340 -13.00 -38.50 3.79
N ASP A 341 -13.22 -38.84 2.53
CA ASP A 341 -12.84 -40.11 1.93
C ASP A 341 -11.43 -40.10 1.33
N ALA A 342 -10.74 -38.95 1.31
CA ALA A 342 -9.38 -38.85 0.80
C ALA A 342 -8.41 -39.74 1.63
N PRO A 343 -7.59 -40.61 1.00
CA PRO A 343 -6.77 -41.56 1.73
C PRO A 343 -5.78 -40.88 2.67
N LEU A 344 -5.48 -41.53 3.80
CA LEU A 344 -4.36 -41.14 4.65
C LEU A 344 -3.04 -41.43 3.91
N ILE A 345 -2.14 -40.45 3.98
CA ILE A 345 -0.81 -40.48 3.36
C ILE A 345 0.21 -40.27 4.47
N SER A 346 1.14 -41.22 4.60
CA SER A 346 2.29 -41.06 5.50
C SER A 346 3.23 -39.98 4.97
N VAL A 347 3.43 -38.93 5.76
CA VAL A 347 4.44 -37.88 5.55
C VAL A 347 5.57 -38.07 6.54
N ARG A 348 6.82 -37.98 6.06
CA ARG A 348 8.01 -38.11 6.90
C ARG A 348 8.60 -36.72 7.17
N PHE A 349 8.82 -36.38 8.42
CA PHE A 349 9.57 -35.21 8.85
C PHE A 349 10.93 -35.68 9.36
N VAL A 350 12.01 -35.13 8.80
CA VAL A 350 13.39 -35.58 9.06
C VAL A 350 14.20 -34.40 9.58
N VAL A 351 14.53 -34.39 10.87
CA VAL A 351 15.29 -33.32 11.54
C VAL A 351 16.79 -33.62 11.44
N VAL A 352 17.55 -32.77 10.75
CA VAL A 352 18.98 -32.99 10.45
C VAL A 352 19.83 -31.79 10.84
N PRO A 353 20.76 -31.91 11.82
CA PRO A 353 20.99 -33.08 12.67
C PRO A 353 19.83 -33.30 13.66
N ALA A 354 19.62 -34.54 14.11
CA ALA A 354 18.62 -34.86 15.11
C ALA A 354 18.91 -34.10 16.42
N VAL A 355 17.87 -33.49 17.01
CA VAL A 355 17.97 -32.76 18.28
C VAL A 355 17.01 -33.38 19.28
N VAL A 356 17.56 -34.00 20.32
CA VAL A 356 16.78 -34.72 21.35
C VAL A 356 15.89 -33.76 22.15
N GLY A 357 14.66 -34.18 22.42
CA GLY A 357 13.68 -33.40 23.18
C GLY A 357 13.07 -32.25 22.38
N THR A 358 13.14 -32.31 21.05
CA THR A 358 12.40 -31.38 20.19
C THR A 358 10.96 -31.81 20.01
N THR A 359 10.07 -30.83 19.86
CA THR A 359 8.65 -31.03 19.59
C THR A 359 8.32 -30.41 18.24
N LEU A 360 7.70 -31.20 17.35
CA LEU A 360 7.14 -30.75 16.10
C LEU A 360 5.64 -30.50 16.29
N SER A 361 5.21 -29.26 16.12
CA SER A 361 3.80 -28.88 16.12
C SER A 361 3.30 -28.72 14.68
N LEU A 362 2.14 -29.30 14.38
CA LEU A 362 1.49 -29.27 13.08
C LEU A 362 0.14 -28.57 13.17
N SER A 363 -0.14 -27.72 12.18
CA SER A 363 -1.45 -27.07 12.01
C SER A 363 -2.60 -28.09 11.88
N PRO A 364 -3.85 -27.63 12.04
CA PRO A 364 -5.02 -28.44 11.72
C PRO A 364 -4.99 -28.96 10.28
N GLY A 365 -5.47 -30.19 10.07
CA GLY A 365 -5.66 -30.79 8.76
C GLY A 365 -6.94 -30.31 8.06
N PRO A 366 -7.21 -30.77 6.82
CA PRO A 366 -8.32 -30.26 6.00
C PRO A 366 -9.74 -30.51 6.54
N GLN A 367 -9.89 -31.42 7.50
CA GLN A 367 -11.19 -31.76 8.12
C GLN A 367 -11.35 -31.16 9.53
N GLU A 368 -10.32 -30.51 10.02
CA GLU A 368 -10.28 -29.88 11.34
C GLU A 368 -10.57 -28.38 11.16
N ALA A 369 -11.13 -27.74 12.17
CA ALA A 369 -11.39 -26.30 12.09
C ALA A 369 -10.06 -25.55 12.03
N VAL A 370 -9.99 -24.46 11.27
CA VAL A 370 -8.75 -23.67 11.14
C VAL A 370 -8.25 -23.08 12.44
N ASP A 371 -9.13 -22.94 13.43
CA ASP A 371 -8.82 -22.47 14.77
C ASP A 371 -8.66 -23.58 15.82
N ASP A 372 -8.65 -24.85 15.41
CA ASP A 372 -8.31 -25.96 16.28
C ASP A 372 -6.86 -25.88 16.76
N SER A 373 -6.63 -26.49 17.93
CA SER A 373 -5.29 -26.59 18.52
C SER A 373 -4.32 -27.34 17.61
N TRP A 374 -3.09 -26.86 17.53
CA TRP A 374 -2.03 -27.54 16.80
C TRP A 374 -1.66 -28.86 17.48
N SER A 375 -1.46 -29.90 16.68
CA SER A 375 -1.03 -31.22 17.19
C SER A 375 0.48 -31.22 17.41
N SER A 376 0.92 -31.58 18.62
CA SER A 376 2.33 -31.61 19.01
C SER A 376 2.84 -33.04 19.12
N HIS A 377 4.01 -33.29 18.54
CA HIS A 377 4.62 -34.61 18.45
C HIS A 377 6.09 -34.53 18.88
N GLU A 378 6.51 -35.39 19.80
CA GLU A 378 7.92 -35.51 20.16
C GLU A 378 8.70 -36.10 18.98
N VAL A 379 9.81 -35.47 18.61
CA VAL A 379 10.69 -35.99 17.55
C VAL A 379 11.54 -37.12 18.13
N PRO A 380 11.51 -38.33 17.54
CA PRO A 380 12.29 -39.45 18.05
C PRO A 380 13.81 -39.19 18.02
N PRO A 381 14.63 -39.93 18.80
CA PRO A 381 16.07 -39.71 18.88
C PRO A 381 16.83 -39.88 17.55
N ASP A 382 16.27 -40.63 16.60
CA ASP A 382 16.82 -40.78 15.25
C ASP A 382 16.48 -39.61 14.30
N GLY A 383 15.68 -38.65 14.77
CA GLY A 383 15.28 -37.46 14.03
C GLY A 383 14.15 -37.69 13.01
N VAL A 384 13.56 -38.89 12.94
CA VAL A 384 12.57 -39.22 11.91
C VAL A 384 11.19 -39.42 12.52
N LEU A 385 10.25 -38.56 12.13
CA LEU A 385 8.85 -38.63 12.56
C LEU A 385 7.95 -38.88 11.35
N ALA A 386 7.27 -40.03 11.31
CA ALA A 386 6.31 -40.38 10.28
C ALA A 386 4.87 -40.22 10.80
N LEU A 387 4.04 -39.47 10.06
CA LEU A 387 2.68 -39.14 10.46
C LEU A 387 1.72 -39.32 9.29
N ASP A 388 0.61 -39.99 9.55
CA ASP A 388 -0.48 -40.13 8.58
C ASP A 388 -1.30 -38.84 8.52
N ARG A 389 -1.43 -38.27 7.33
CA ARG A 389 -2.16 -37.02 7.07
C ARG A 389 -3.01 -37.14 5.82
N ARG A 390 -4.10 -36.39 5.75
CA ARG A 390 -4.91 -36.30 4.53
C ARG A 390 -4.36 -35.20 3.63
N PRO A 391 -4.35 -35.39 2.30
CA PRO A 391 -4.12 -34.30 1.38
C PRO A 391 -5.24 -33.26 1.53
N GLY A 392 -4.95 -32.01 1.17
CA GLY A 392 -5.92 -30.93 1.20
C GLY A 392 -5.56 -29.81 0.24
N SER A 393 -6.47 -28.84 0.13
CA SER A 393 -6.34 -27.65 -0.72
C SER A 393 -5.25 -26.67 -0.27
N VAL A 394 -4.81 -26.76 0.99
CA VAL A 394 -3.79 -25.91 1.61
C VAL A 394 -2.58 -26.71 2.12
N PRO A 395 -1.38 -26.13 2.20
CA PRO A 395 -0.23 -26.82 2.76
C PRO A 395 -0.34 -26.96 4.29
N GLN A 396 0.12 -28.10 4.82
CA GLN A 396 0.28 -28.30 6.26
C GLN A 396 1.44 -27.43 6.77
N ARG A 397 1.15 -26.49 7.66
CA ARG A 397 2.18 -25.70 8.36
C ARG A 397 2.74 -26.46 9.56
N TRP A 398 4.02 -26.25 9.84
CA TRP A 398 4.73 -26.90 10.93
C TRP A 398 5.72 -25.96 11.64
N VAL A 399 5.94 -26.19 12.93
CA VAL A 399 6.85 -25.44 13.80
C VAL A 399 7.64 -26.44 14.67
N LEU A 400 8.96 -26.30 14.72
CA LEU A 400 9.85 -27.12 15.54
C LEU A 400 10.38 -26.29 16.71
N ARG A 401 10.21 -26.79 17.94
CA ARG A 401 10.77 -26.18 19.16
C ARG A 401 11.66 -27.15 19.92
N ASP A 402 12.63 -26.61 20.64
CA ASP A 402 13.43 -27.39 21.58
C ASP A 402 12.70 -27.60 22.93
N LYS A 403 13.34 -28.36 23.82
CA LYS A 403 12.82 -28.65 25.18
C LYS A 403 12.58 -27.41 26.05
N SER A 404 13.22 -26.28 25.72
CA SER A 404 13.06 -25.00 26.43
C SER A 404 12.04 -24.08 25.76
N GLY A 405 11.41 -24.54 24.68
CA GLY A 405 10.43 -23.78 23.90
C GLY A 405 11.05 -22.87 22.84
N VAL A 406 12.37 -22.88 22.64
CA VAL A 406 13.03 -22.05 21.62
C VAL A 406 12.69 -22.57 20.23
N LEU A 407 12.32 -21.65 19.34
CA LEU A 407 12.01 -21.94 17.94
C LEU A 407 13.27 -22.35 17.17
N LEU A 408 13.28 -23.57 16.63
CA LEU A 408 14.38 -24.13 15.84
C LEU A 408 14.10 -24.14 14.33
N GLY A 409 12.84 -24.03 13.91
CA GLY A 409 12.51 -23.98 12.50
C GLY A 409 11.01 -24.00 12.25
N SER A 410 10.60 -23.62 11.06
CA SER A 410 9.20 -23.70 10.64
C SER A 410 9.06 -23.72 9.12
N GLY A 411 7.93 -24.21 8.63
CA GLY A 411 7.67 -24.24 7.20
C GLY A 411 6.29 -24.71 6.81
N ALA A 412 6.17 -25.07 5.53
CA ALA A 412 5.00 -25.69 4.93
C ALA A 412 5.37 -27.03 4.28
N ALA A 413 4.41 -27.96 4.30
CA ALA A 413 4.53 -29.25 3.64
C ALA A 413 3.21 -29.62 2.95
N TRP A 414 3.28 -29.87 1.64
CA TRP A 414 2.19 -30.55 0.94
C TRP A 414 2.17 -32.04 1.27
N VAL A 415 1.01 -32.53 1.68
CA VAL A 415 0.76 -33.95 1.94
C VAL A 415 0.56 -34.67 0.60
N ARG A 416 1.54 -35.49 0.21
CA ARG A 416 1.54 -36.27 -1.04
C ARG A 416 2.28 -37.60 -0.86
N PRO A 417 2.00 -38.64 -1.67
CA PRO A 417 2.68 -39.93 -1.54
C PRO A 417 4.20 -39.78 -1.63
N GLY A 418 4.92 -40.34 -0.66
CA GLY A 418 6.38 -40.25 -0.58
C GLY A 418 6.92 -38.87 -0.18
N ALA A 419 6.09 -37.97 0.37
CA ALA A 419 6.55 -36.69 0.89
C ALA A 419 7.51 -36.88 2.06
N GLU A 420 8.70 -36.30 1.93
CA GLU A 420 9.68 -36.17 2.99
C GLU A 420 10.02 -34.69 3.17
N VAL A 421 9.91 -34.19 4.39
CA VAL A 421 10.18 -32.82 4.82
C VAL A 421 11.48 -32.84 5.60
N GLU A 422 12.57 -32.43 4.97
CA GLU A 422 13.83 -32.20 5.66
C GLU A 422 13.76 -30.89 6.46
N ILE A 423 14.13 -30.94 7.74
CA ILE A 423 14.14 -29.82 8.67
C ILE A 423 15.57 -29.62 9.15
N LEU A 424 16.12 -28.44 8.87
CA LEU A 424 17.42 -28.01 9.36
C LEU A 424 17.23 -27.13 10.59
N PRO A 425 17.38 -27.67 11.82
CA PRO A 425 17.13 -26.93 13.03
C PRO A 425 18.22 -25.86 13.21
N LYS A 426 17.79 -24.61 13.32
CA LYS A 426 18.63 -23.47 13.62
C LYS A 426 17.93 -22.61 14.67
N PRO A 427 18.55 -22.38 15.85
CA PRO A 427 17.98 -21.45 16.82
C PRO A 427 17.68 -20.12 16.15
N THR A 428 16.42 -19.72 16.21
CA THR A 428 16.00 -18.38 15.79
C THR A 428 16.25 -17.45 16.98
N GLU A 429 16.63 -16.20 16.72
CA GLU A 429 16.65 -15.20 17.80
C GLU A 429 15.27 -15.18 18.44
N ASN A 430 15.25 -15.43 19.76
CA ASN A 430 14.02 -15.48 20.52
C ASN A 430 13.47 -14.05 20.57
N ARG A 431 12.48 -13.75 19.74
CA ARG A 431 11.69 -12.53 19.90
C ARG A 431 10.85 -12.73 21.14
N ASP A 432 10.95 -11.80 22.08
CA ASP A 432 10.26 -11.91 23.35
C ASP A 432 8.75 -11.94 23.11
N LEU A 433 8.17 -13.13 23.24
CA LEU A 433 6.75 -13.42 23.03
C LEU A 433 5.87 -12.79 24.11
N SER A 434 6.50 -12.31 25.18
CA SER A 434 5.86 -11.77 26.36
C SER A 434 5.84 -10.25 26.40
N ALA A 435 6.12 -9.57 25.27
CA ALA A 435 5.85 -8.16 25.15
C ALA A 435 4.35 -7.93 25.35
N SER A 436 3.96 -7.69 26.60
CA SER A 436 2.62 -7.26 26.97
C SER A 436 2.37 -5.96 26.21
N LEU A 437 1.27 -5.90 25.46
CA LEU A 437 0.81 -4.62 24.94
C LEU A 437 0.73 -3.62 26.08
N ALA A 438 1.09 -2.36 25.81
CA ALA A 438 0.92 -1.34 26.82
C ALA A 438 -0.58 -1.25 27.20
N PRO A 439 -0.90 -1.06 28.50
CA PRO A 439 -2.28 -0.90 28.91
C PRO A 439 -2.87 0.33 28.23
N ARG A 440 -4.16 0.24 27.88
CA ARG A 440 -4.93 1.36 27.35
C ARG A 440 -5.00 2.52 28.34
N ALA A 441 -5.21 3.72 27.82
CA ALA A 441 -5.50 4.86 28.67
C ALA A 441 -6.84 4.69 29.39
N ALA A 442 -6.99 5.32 30.56
CA ALA A 442 -8.22 5.24 31.33
C ALA A 442 -9.41 5.80 30.53
N ALA A 443 -10.58 5.17 30.69
CA ALA A 443 -11.80 5.54 29.98
C ALA A 443 -12.10 7.05 30.06
N ASP A 444 -12.36 7.67 28.90
CA ASP A 444 -12.68 9.10 28.79
C ASP A 444 -14.20 9.38 28.79
N GLY A 445 -15.01 8.32 28.79
CA GLY A 445 -16.46 8.36 28.77
C GLY A 445 -17.05 8.50 27.36
N GLN A 446 -16.22 8.43 26.32
CA GLN A 446 -16.59 8.51 24.91
C GLN A 446 -16.21 7.21 24.19
N ALA A 447 -16.83 6.10 24.61
CA ALA A 447 -16.61 4.78 24.02
C ALA A 447 -16.72 4.76 22.49
N LYS A 448 -15.62 4.41 21.82
CA LYS A 448 -15.48 4.29 20.37
C LYS A 448 -15.50 2.82 19.94
N LEU A 449 -15.87 2.57 18.69
CA LEU A 449 -15.80 1.25 18.05
C LEU A 449 -14.92 1.31 16.81
N PHE A 450 -13.78 0.63 16.84
CA PHE A 450 -12.89 0.47 15.69
C PHE A 450 -13.03 -0.92 15.10
N VAL A 451 -13.35 -1.00 13.81
CA VAL A 451 -13.44 -2.25 13.05
C VAL A 451 -12.38 -2.18 11.95
N ILE A 452 -11.31 -2.93 12.13
CA ILE A 452 -10.24 -3.07 11.15
C ILE A 452 -10.50 -4.34 10.34
N ILE A 453 -10.50 -4.20 9.01
CA ILE A 453 -10.77 -5.29 8.07
C ILE A 453 -9.52 -5.59 7.26
N PRO A 454 -8.62 -6.47 7.73
CA PRO A 454 -7.53 -6.98 6.92
C PRO A 454 -8.12 -7.77 5.75
N ASP A 455 -8.05 -7.22 4.54
CA ASP A 455 -8.56 -7.89 3.35
C ASP A 455 -7.74 -9.15 3.07
N CYS A 456 -8.42 -10.29 2.92
CA CYS A 456 -7.78 -11.60 2.77
C CYS A 456 -6.82 -11.94 3.94
N GLY A 457 -7.16 -11.48 5.15
CA GLY A 457 -6.50 -11.86 6.40
C GLY A 457 -6.73 -13.33 6.74
N ASP A 458 -5.87 -14.20 6.22
CA ASP A 458 -6.03 -15.64 6.30
C ASP A 458 -5.75 -16.21 7.70
N TRP A 459 -6.74 -16.93 8.25
CA TRP A 459 -6.65 -17.52 9.58
C TRP A 459 -5.46 -18.47 9.74
N ARG A 460 -5.13 -19.27 8.72
CA ARG A 460 -4.04 -20.25 8.81
C ARG A 460 -2.69 -19.56 8.86
N LEU A 461 -2.51 -18.46 8.11
CA LEU A 461 -1.31 -17.63 8.19
C LEU A 461 -1.19 -16.94 9.55
N ILE A 462 -2.29 -16.40 10.10
CA ILE A 462 -2.32 -15.81 11.43
C ILE A 462 -1.93 -16.86 12.48
N GLN A 463 -2.55 -18.04 12.48
CA GLN A 463 -2.22 -19.11 13.43
C GLN A 463 -0.78 -19.59 13.28
N TYR A 464 -0.28 -19.72 12.05
CA TYR A 464 1.10 -20.10 11.81
C TYR A 464 2.09 -19.11 12.43
N LEU A 465 1.90 -17.82 12.19
CA LEU A 465 2.76 -16.78 12.73
C LEU A 465 2.59 -16.62 14.25
N ARG A 466 1.39 -16.82 14.81
CA ARG A 466 1.19 -16.92 16.26
C ARG A 466 1.92 -18.10 16.89
N MET A 467 1.88 -19.27 16.25
CA MET A 467 2.58 -20.46 16.73
C MET A 467 4.10 -20.31 16.66
N ARG A 468 4.61 -19.41 15.82
CA ARG A 468 6.01 -18.97 15.85
C ARG A 468 6.26 -17.89 16.90
N GLY A 469 5.24 -17.10 17.20
CA GLY A 469 5.28 -15.98 18.13
C GLY A 469 5.60 -14.64 17.46
N ASP A 470 5.28 -14.53 16.18
CA ASP A 470 5.55 -13.35 15.35
C ASP A 470 4.43 -12.30 15.41
N LEU A 471 3.28 -12.58 16.05
CA LEU A 471 2.08 -11.72 16.10
C LEU A 471 1.62 -11.44 17.55
N PRO A 472 2.41 -10.70 18.37
CA PRO A 472 2.06 -10.44 19.77
C PRO A 472 0.72 -9.72 19.97
N ALA A 473 0.34 -8.76 19.11
CA ALA A 473 -0.89 -8.01 19.31
C ALA A 473 -2.13 -8.87 19.06
N LEU A 474 -2.19 -9.56 17.93
CA LEU A 474 -3.25 -10.52 17.63
C LEU A 474 -3.26 -11.68 18.61
N ASN A 475 -2.10 -12.13 19.12
CA ASN A 475 -2.06 -13.13 20.17
C ASN A 475 -2.77 -12.64 21.44
N HIS A 476 -2.47 -11.41 21.88
CA HIS A 476 -3.15 -10.80 23.00
C HIS A 476 -4.67 -10.71 22.76
N PHE A 477 -5.11 -10.21 21.60
CA PHE A 477 -6.54 -10.07 21.29
C PHE A 477 -7.28 -11.43 21.28
N LEU A 478 -6.66 -12.49 20.77
CA LEU A 478 -7.27 -13.82 20.71
C LEU A 478 -7.31 -14.56 22.04
N GLU A 479 -6.48 -14.15 23.00
CA GLU A 479 -6.44 -14.68 24.37
C GLU A 479 -7.40 -13.92 25.29
N THR A 480 -7.49 -12.60 25.16
CA THR A 480 -8.31 -11.75 26.04
C THR A 480 -9.68 -11.42 25.47
N GLY A 481 -9.87 -11.54 24.16
CA GLY A 481 -11.10 -11.18 23.46
C GLY A 481 -11.99 -12.35 23.05
N TYR A 482 -13.10 -12.01 22.39
CA TYR A 482 -14.05 -12.95 21.81
C TYR A 482 -13.71 -13.21 20.35
N ARG A 483 -13.58 -14.48 19.94
CA ARG A 483 -13.14 -14.85 18.59
C ARG A 483 -14.12 -15.77 17.87
N ALA A 484 -14.03 -15.79 16.54
CA ALA A 484 -14.81 -16.69 15.69
C ALA A 484 -14.07 -16.96 14.37
N VAL A 485 -14.41 -18.09 13.74
CA VAL A 485 -14.14 -18.35 12.32
C VAL A 485 -15.43 -18.11 11.57
N LEU A 486 -15.48 -17.05 10.76
CA LEU A 486 -16.68 -16.70 10.01
C LEU A 486 -16.74 -17.47 8.70
N ASP A 487 -17.96 -17.85 8.28
CA ASP A 487 -18.22 -18.35 6.93
C ASP A 487 -18.61 -17.20 6.01
N SER A 488 -17.67 -16.80 5.15
CA SER A 488 -17.85 -15.83 4.08
C SER A 488 -18.20 -16.57 2.79
N ASN A 489 -19.49 -16.60 2.46
CA ASN A 489 -20.00 -17.29 1.28
C ASN A 489 -20.94 -16.39 0.47
N PRO A 490 -20.61 -16.08 -0.80
CA PRO A 490 -19.36 -16.44 -1.47
C PRO A 490 -18.13 -15.71 -0.87
N PRO A 491 -16.91 -16.28 -0.96
CA PRO A 491 -15.70 -15.74 -0.33
C PRO A 491 -15.09 -14.59 -1.13
N PHE A 492 -15.88 -13.56 -1.39
CA PHE A 492 -15.49 -12.42 -2.22
C PHE A 492 -15.62 -11.13 -1.45
N THR A 493 -14.61 -10.27 -1.52
CA THR A 493 -14.59 -8.97 -0.84
C THR A 493 -15.84 -8.15 -1.11
N GLY A 494 -16.27 -8.03 -2.36
CA GLY A 494 -17.45 -7.23 -2.70
C GLY A 494 -18.76 -7.78 -2.16
N ALA A 495 -18.93 -9.10 -2.13
CA ALA A 495 -20.08 -9.72 -1.49
C ALA A 495 -20.07 -9.49 0.03
N ALA A 496 -18.90 -9.68 0.67
CA ALA A 496 -18.71 -9.45 2.10
C ALA A 496 -19.01 -7.98 2.47
N LEU A 497 -18.33 -7.00 1.86
CA LEU A 497 -18.51 -5.58 2.13
C LEU A 497 -19.94 -5.11 1.84
N ARG A 498 -20.56 -5.58 0.75
CA ARG A 498 -21.96 -5.25 0.48
C ARG A 498 -22.90 -5.79 1.54
N SER A 499 -22.68 -7.03 1.99
CA SER A 499 -23.48 -7.62 3.07
C SER A 499 -23.32 -6.88 4.41
N LEU A 500 -22.12 -6.32 4.64
CA LEU A 500 -21.82 -5.50 5.81
C LEU A 500 -22.54 -4.15 5.75
N VAL A 501 -22.52 -3.50 4.59
CA VAL A 501 -23.03 -2.13 4.41
C VAL A 501 -24.54 -2.09 4.18
N HIS A 502 -25.11 -3.07 3.47
CA HIS A 502 -26.54 -3.17 3.18
C HIS A 502 -27.14 -4.52 3.66
N PRO A 503 -27.12 -4.79 4.97
CA PRO A 503 -27.52 -6.09 5.53
C PRO A 503 -29.00 -6.46 5.32
N GLY A 504 -29.88 -5.47 5.16
CA GLY A 504 -31.32 -5.65 4.95
C GLY A 504 -31.74 -6.01 3.51
N GLY A 505 -30.81 -6.04 2.55
CA GLY A 505 -31.13 -6.44 1.17
C GLY A 505 -31.51 -7.93 1.10
N GLN A 506 -32.76 -8.26 0.72
CA GLN A 506 -33.13 -9.65 0.47
C GLN A 506 -32.34 -10.19 -0.74
N VAL A 507 -31.47 -11.17 -0.49
CA VAL A 507 -30.87 -11.98 -1.55
C VAL A 507 -31.85 -13.12 -1.79
N GLY A 508 -32.70 -12.98 -2.82
CA GLY A 508 -33.55 -14.10 -3.22
C GLY A 508 -32.68 -15.24 -3.75
N SER A 509 -32.99 -16.48 -3.38
CA SER A 509 -32.37 -17.76 -3.81
C SER A 509 -32.56 -18.09 -5.30
N THR A 510 -32.73 -17.07 -6.14
CA THR A 510 -32.91 -17.19 -7.58
C THR A 510 -31.57 -17.05 -8.30
N VAL A 511 -31.48 -17.60 -9.51
CA VAL A 511 -30.32 -17.42 -10.42
C VAL A 511 -29.93 -15.94 -10.59
N LEU A 512 -30.91 -15.03 -10.48
CA LEU A 512 -30.70 -13.58 -10.50
C LEU A 512 -29.97 -13.06 -9.23
N GLY A 513 -30.21 -13.67 -8.07
CA GLY A 513 -29.53 -13.36 -6.81
C GLY A 513 -28.05 -13.77 -6.82
N VAL A 514 -27.75 -14.93 -7.42
CA VAL A 514 -26.36 -15.39 -7.64
C VAL A 514 -25.63 -14.52 -8.68
N LEU A 515 -26.32 -14.12 -9.76
CA LEU A 515 -25.78 -13.16 -10.73
C LEU A 515 -25.58 -11.75 -10.13
N HIS A 516 -26.40 -11.38 -9.14
CA HIS A 516 -26.28 -10.14 -8.38
C HIS A 516 -25.18 -10.22 -7.30
N GLU A 517 -24.90 -11.40 -6.74
CA GLU A 517 -23.74 -11.66 -5.87
C GLU A 517 -22.41 -11.65 -6.66
N LEU A 518 -22.39 -12.25 -7.85
CA LEU A 518 -21.32 -12.06 -8.84
C LEU A 518 -21.23 -10.60 -9.29
N GLY A 519 -22.36 -9.88 -9.37
CA GLY A 519 -22.43 -8.45 -9.63
C GLY A 519 -21.89 -7.57 -8.48
N ALA A 520 -22.06 -7.99 -7.23
CA ALA A 520 -21.52 -7.32 -6.05
C ALA A 520 -20.01 -7.58 -5.87
N GLU A 521 -19.52 -8.75 -6.30
CA GLU A 521 -18.10 -9.00 -6.51
C GLU A 521 -17.49 -8.01 -7.51
N LEU A 522 -18.24 -7.58 -8.54
CA LEU A 522 -17.81 -6.51 -9.47
C LEU A 522 -17.74 -5.13 -8.78
N GLU A 523 -18.51 -4.85 -7.73
CA GLU A 523 -18.57 -3.54 -7.04
C GLU A 523 -17.50 -3.33 -5.94
N GLY A 524 -17.01 -4.39 -5.29
CA GLY A 524 -16.15 -4.26 -4.09
C GLY A 524 -14.64 -4.28 -4.29
N LEU A 525 -14.16 -4.44 -5.51
CA LEU A 525 -12.76 -4.26 -5.88
C LEU A 525 -12.67 -2.92 -6.63
N ALA A 526 -11.97 -1.97 -6.05
CA ALA A 526 -11.79 -0.58 -6.50
C ALA A 526 -11.93 -0.39 -8.02
N SER A 527 -13.11 0.01 -8.54
CA SER A 527 -13.26 0.67 -9.87
C SER A 527 -14.66 0.77 -10.51
N VAL A 528 -15.75 0.20 -9.99
CA VAL A 528 -17.08 0.44 -10.62
C VAL A 528 -17.65 1.79 -10.17
N PRO A 529 -17.95 2.76 -11.07
CA PRO A 529 -18.59 4.02 -10.71
C PRO A 529 -20.09 4.05 -11.00
N ILE A 530 -20.64 3.08 -11.73
CA ILE A 530 -22.04 3.10 -12.18
C ILE A 530 -22.67 1.71 -12.06
N ASN A 531 -23.71 1.63 -11.24
CA ASN A 531 -24.60 0.49 -11.15
C ASN A 531 -25.43 0.43 -12.46
N PRO A 532 -25.39 -0.66 -13.26
CA PRO A 532 -26.21 -0.80 -14.47
C PRO A 532 -27.73 -0.79 -14.18
N LEU A 533 -28.12 -0.79 -12.89
CA LEU A 533 -29.48 -0.66 -12.38
C LEU A 533 -29.75 0.71 -11.72
N ASP A 534 -28.88 1.73 -11.86
CA ASP A 534 -29.15 3.09 -11.37
C ASP A 534 -30.46 3.65 -11.95
N GLY A 535 -30.79 3.29 -13.19
CA GLY A 535 -32.07 3.60 -13.82
C GLY A 535 -33.31 2.92 -13.18
N LEU A 536 -33.10 1.97 -12.27
CA LEU A 536 -34.14 1.24 -11.53
C LEU A 536 -34.18 1.59 -10.03
N ARG A 537 -33.31 2.49 -9.55
CA ARG A 537 -33.31 2.98 -8.15
C ARG A 537 -34.63 3.56 -7.69
N TRP A 538 -35.45 4.08 -8.60
CA TRP A 538 -36.78 4.60 -8.29
C TRP A 538 -37.81 3.51 -7.94
N ILE A 539 -37.49 2.23 -8.17
CA ILE A 539 -38.37 1.06 -7.94
C ILE A 539 -37.86 0.17 -6.80
N LEU A 540 -36.58 0.26 -6.43
CA LEU A 540 -36.00 -0.51 -5.33
C LEU A 540 -36.17 0.25 -4.00
N PRO A 541 -36.66 -0.39 -2.92
CA PRO A 541 -36.73 0.25 -1.61
C PRO A 541 -35.32 0.72 -1.18
N GLN A 542 -35.15 2.01 -0.90
CA GLN A 542 -33.94 2.51 -0.24
C GLN A 542 -33.98 2.03 1.22
N ASN A 543 -33.41 0.86 1.48
CA ASN A 543 -33.08 0.47 2.84
C ASN A 543 -31.86 1.29 3.27
N ASP A 544 -31.91 1.85 4.47
CA ASP A 544 -30.79 2.60 5.03
C ASP A 544 -29.54 1.72 5.13
N ASP A 545 -28.39 2.29 4.78
CA ASP A 545 -27.09 1.63 4.95
C ASP A 545 -26.62 1.65 6.41
N LEU A 546 -25.59 0.85 6.71
CA LEU A 546 -25.01 0.73 8.05
C LEU A 546 -24.63 2.10 8.65
N PHE A 547 -23.99 2.96 7.86
CA PHE A 547 -23.49 4.25 8.34
C PHE A 547 -24.64 5.23 8.60
N GLY A 548 -25.67 5.24 7.76
CA GLY A 548 -26.89 6.00 7.97
C GLY A 548 -27.65 5.57 9.23
N ILE A 549 -27.73 4.26 9.50
CA ILE A 549 -28.38 3.76 10.72
C ILE A 549 -27.59 4.12 11.98
N LEU A 550 -26.26 3.98 11.95
CA LEU A 550 -25.40 4.38 13.07
C LEU A 550 -25.44 5.91 13.30
N GLY A 551 -25.38 6.70 12.23
CA GLY A 551 -25.37 8.16 12.26
C GLY A 551 -26.72 8.81 12.57
N ARG A 552 -27.85 8.11 12.46
CA ARG A 552 -29.15 8.62 12.94
C ARG A 552 -29.17 8.84 14.45
N GLY A 553 -28.38 8.07 15.18
CA GLY A 553 -28.23 8.21 16.62
C GLY A 553 -27.28 9.35 17.00
N PRO A 554 -26.72 9.32 18.22
CA PRO A 554 -25.76 10.31 18.67
C PRO A 554 -24.34 10.10 18.10
N LEU A 555 -24.13 9.09 17.26
CA LEU A 555 -22.81 8.63 16.83
C LEU A 555 -22.39 9.27 15.50
N ARG A 556 -21.08 9.38 15.31
CA ARG A 556 -20.40 9.69 14.05
C ARG A 556 -19.76 8.43 13.51
N ALA A 557 -20.33 7.88 12.44
CA ALA A 557 -19.85 6.67 11.79
C ALA A 557 -18.97 7.01 10.57
N ALA A 558 -17.73 6.55 10.57
CA ALA A 558 -16.71 6.76 9.55
C ALA A 558 -16.64 5.58 8.58
N ASN A 559 -16.79 5.86 7.27
CA ASN A 559 -16.65 4.87 6.20
C ASN A 559 -15.28 4.94 5.53
N LEU A 560 -14.43 3.94 5.81
CA LEU A 560 -13.10 3.75 5.21
C LEU A 560 -12.97 2.37 4.56
N LEU A 561 -14.08 1.79 4.10
CA LEU A 561 -14.12 0.46 3.49
C LEU A 561 -13.67 0.42 2.02
N TYR A 562 -13.72 1.57 1.33
CA TYR A 562 -13.52 1.66 -0.12
C TYR A 562 -12.37 2.61 -0.44
N ALA A 563 -11.13 2.12 -0.53
CA ALA A 563 -10.00 3.03 -0.75
C ALA A 563 -10.13 3.79 -2.08
N HIS A 564 -10.72 3.21 -3.15
CA HIS A 564 -10.70 3.78 -4.51
C HIS A 564 -11.96 3.61 -5.41
N GLY A 565 -13.21 3.55 -4.91
CA GLY A 565 -14.38 3.59 -5.83
C GLY A 565 -15.75 3.17 -5.27
N ASN A 566 -16.82 3.63 -5.95
CA ASN A 566 -18.22 3.73 -5.53
C ASN A 566 -18.93 2.39 -5.22
N LEU A 567 -19.06 2.05 -3.94
CA LEU A 567 -20.33 1.51 -3.43
C LEU A 567 -21.13 2.70 -2.90
N ALA A 568 -22.38 2.82 -3.33
CA ALA A 568 -23.21 3.99 -3.04
C ALA A 568 -23.77 3.99 -1.60
N ALA A 569 -22.86 3.98 -0.63
CA ALA A 569 -23.12 3.94 0.81
C ALA A 569 -22.24 4.95 1.56
N GLY A 570 -22.23 6.19 1.08
CA GLY A 570 -21.36 7.26 1.56
C GLY A 570 -20.03 7.32 0.81
N HIS A 571 -19.53 8.53 0.57
CA HIS A 571 -18.24 8.72 -0.09
C HIS A 571 -17.12 8.31 0.88
N HIS A 572 -16.09 7.62 0.38
CA HIS A 572 -14.91 7.26 1.18
C HIS A 572 -14.38 8.46 1.96
N ALA A 573 -13.92 8.20 3.19
CA ALA A 573 -13.42 9.24 4.10
C ALA A 573 -14.47 10.29 4.51
N GLN A 574 -15.74 9.89 4.55
CA GLN A 574 -16.80 10.66 5.17
C GLN A 574 -17.20 10.10 6.53
N THR A 575 -17.70 10.98 7.37
CA THR A 575 -18.51 10.63 8.53
C THR A 575 -19.98 10.88 8.25
N VAL A 576 -20.84 10.00 8.77
CA VAL A 576 -22.27 10.27 8.95
C VAL A 576 -22.50 10.44 10.45
N GLY A 577 -22.74 11.68 10.86
CA GLY A 577 -22.98 12.11 12.24
C GLY A 577 -24.47 12.23 12.58
N PRO A 578 -24.78 12.73 13.79
CA PRO A 578 -26.13 12.81 14.32
C PRO A 578 -27.12 13.44 13.35
N ASP A 579 -28.32 12.87 13.29
CA ASP A 579 -29.40 13.29 12.38
C ASP A 579 -29.02 13.20 10.88
N GLY A 580 -27.99 12.42 10.54
CA GLY A 580 -27.51 12.25 9.17
C GLY A 580 -26.56 13.34 8.68
N ALA A 581 -25.95 14.12 9.59
CA ALA A 581 -25.02 15.17 9.23
C ALA A 581 -23.72 14.60 8.61
N GLU A 582 -23.45 14.90 7.35
CA GLU A 582 -22.22 14.46 6.69
C GLU A 582 -21.01 15.33 7.06
N GLY A 583 -19.86 14.69 7.30
CA GLY A 583 -18.58 15.34 7.54
C GLY A 583 -17.46 14.69 6.72
N LYS A 584 -16.31 15.38 6.63
CA LYS A 584 -15.09 14.81 6.04
C LYS A 584 -14.15 14.38 7.16
N LEU A 585 -13.54 13.21 7.00
CA LEU A 585 -12.48 12.75 7.88
C LEU A 585 -11.14 13.36 7.47
N PRO A 586 -10.28 13.70 8.45
CA PRO A 586 -8.87 13.92 8.19
C PRO A 586 -8.20 12.55 8.00
N VAL A 587 -8.47 11.89 6.88
CA VAL A 587 -7.76 10.66 6.50
C VAL A 587 -6.33 10.98 6.10
N ALA A 588 -5.43 10.05 6.39
CA ALA A 588 -4.08 10.12 5.86
C ALA A 588 -4.09 9.92 4.33
N ARG A 589 -2.92 10.04 3.72
CA ARG A 589 -2.72 9.86 2.28
C ARG A 589 -3.21 8.49 1.80
N SER A 590 -3.45 8.35 0.49
CA SER A 590 -3.68 7.04 -0.13
C SER A 590 -2.47 6.11 -0.02
N SER A 591 -1.24 6.65 0.05
CA SER A 591 -0.03 5.88 0.30
C SER A 591 1.05 6.72 1.00
N ARG A 592 1.98 6.06 1.71
CA ARG A 592 3.22 6.67 2.19
C ARG A 592 4.39 5.68 2.22
N PRO A 593 5.63 6.13 1.92
CA PRO A 593 6.81 5.31 2.16
C PRO A 593 6.90 4.83 3.61
N LEU A 594 7.48 3.65 3.81
CA LEU A 594 7.92 3.23 5.14
C LEU A 594 8.93 4.24 5.68
N SER A 595 8.78 4.62 6.95
CA SER A 595 9.78 5.41 7.67
C SER A 595 11.10 4.64 7.77
N ILE A 596 12.21 5.33 8.06
CA ILE A 596 13.51 4.68 8.24
C ILE A 596 13.47 3.62 9.35
N ALA A 597 12.75 3.91 10.44
CA ALA A 597 12.60 2.96 11.55
C ALA A 597 11.82 1.71 11.11
N GLU A 598 10.70 1.88 10.42
CA GLU A 598 9.92 0.75 9.88
C GLU A 598 10.74 -0.04 8.85
N ALA A 599 11.43 0.62 7.93
CA ALA A 599 12.27 -0.03 6.92
C ALA A 599 13.44 -0.81 7.53
N ALA A 600 13.98 -0.36 8.67
CA ALA A 600 15.03 -1.06 9.39
C ALA A 600 14.50 -2.32 10.11
N VAL A 601 13.28 -2.27 10.65
CA VAL A 601 12.62 -3.43 11.29
C VAL A 601 12.10 -4.43 10.26
N TYR A 602 11.63 -3.94 9.11
CA TYR A 602 11.03 -4.72 8.02
C TYR A 602 11.79 -4.55 6.69
N PRO A 603 13.08 -4.93 6.62
CA PRO A 603 13.90 -4.74 5.43
C PRO A 603 13.35 -5.51 4.21
N GLU A 604 12.67 -6.61 4.46
CA GLU A 604 12.03 -7.47 3.45
C GLU A 604 10.92 -6.72 2.69
N LEU A 605 10.24 -5.78 3.35
CA LEU A 605 9.21 -4.93 2.75
C LEU A 605 9.83 -3.75 2.00
N ALA A 606 10.84 -3.10 2.60
CA ALA A 606 11.52 -1.95 2.00
C ALA A 606 12.25 -2.30 0.69
N GLN A 607 12.74 -3.54 0.57
CA GLN A 607 13.49 -4.02 -0.59
C GLN A 607 12.60 -4.53 -1.74
N LEU A 608 11.28 -4.52 -1.58
CA LEU A 608 10.37 -4.97 -2.64
C LEU A 608 10.51 -4.12 -3.91
N PRO A 609 10.27 -4.71 -5.10
CA PRO A 609 10.14 -3.95 -6.34
C PRO A 609 9.04 -2.88 -6.22
N HIS A 610 9.19 -1.75 -6.92
CA HIS A 610 8.30 -0.59 -6.83
C HIS A 610 6.81 -0.97 -6.90
N ALA A 611 6.41 -1.81 -7.86
CA ALA A 611 5.01 -2.21 -8.05
C ALA A 611 4.41 -2.93 -6.82
N THR A 612 5.18 -3.76 -6.10
CA THR A 612 4.70 -4.39 -4.86
C THR A 612 4.89 -3.48 -3.64
N ARG A 613 5.94 -2.66 -3.64
CA ARG A 613 6.22 -1.71 -2.57
C ARG A 613 5.06 -0.72 -2.40
N GLU A 614 4.43 -0.30 -3.50
CA GLU A 614 3.26 0.57 -3.47
C GLU A 614 2.13 0.00 -2.59
N HIS A 615 1.89 -1.32 -2.59
CA HIS A 615 0.89 -1.94 -1.71
C HIS A 615 1.30 -1.89 -0.23
N VAL A 616 2.59 -2.03 0.09
CA VAL A 616 3.07 -1.83 1.46
C VAL A 616 2.90 -0.38 1.90
N GLU A 617 3.18 0.56 1.01
CA GLU A 617 3.03 2.00 1.28
C GLU A 617 1.57 2.41 1.51
N ARG A 618 0.64 1.77 0.81
CA ARG A 618 -0.81 1.91 1.05
C ARG A 618 -1.22 1.29 2.38
N LEU A 619 -0.78 0.05 2.68
CA LEU A 619 -1.02 -0.59 3.99
C LEU A 619 -0.57 0.29 5.16
N ALA A 620 0.59 0.93 5.02
CA ALA A 620 1.12 1.86 6.02
C ALA A 620 0.25 3.11 6.20
N ALA A 621 -0.24 3.68 5.09
CA ALA A 621 -1.16 4.82 5.09
C ALA A 621 -2.55 4.48 5.66
N GLU A 622 -3.08 3.30 5.36
CA GLU A 622 -4.36 2.80 5.88
C GLU A 622 -4.28 2.68 7.42
N MET A 623 -3.20 2.10 7.96
CA MET A 623 -2.99 2.01 9.41
C MET A 623 -2.76 3.37 10.07
N ASP A 624 -2.04 4.28 9.42
CA ASP A 624 -1.89 5.66 9.92
C ASP A 624 -3.23 6.38 10.04
N SER A 625 -4.14 6.16 9.09
CA SER A 625 -5.49 6.73 9.13
C SER A 625 -6.26 6.23 10.35
N ALA A 626 -6.18 4.93 10.67
CA ALA A 626 -6.81 4.38 11.88
C ALA A 626 -6.30 5.08 13.15
N ILE A 627 -4.98 5.20 13.27
CA ILE A 627 -4.33 5.80 14.45
C ILE A 627 -4.64 7.30 14.56
N GLN A 628 -4.59 8.04 13.44
CA GLN A 628 -4.90 9.48 13.43
C GLN A 628 -6.36 9.76 13.81
N ILE A 629 -7.29 8.92 13.36
CA ILE A 629 -8.71 9.07 13.71
C ILE A 629 -8.93 8.79 15.19
N ALA A 630 -8.28 7.76 15.75
CA ALA A 630 -8.31 7.48 17.18
C ALA A 630 -7.80 8.67 18.01
N GLN A 631 -6.68 9.28 17.60
CA GLN A 631 -6.08 10.44 18.31
C GLN A 631 -6.89 11.73 18.20
N SER A 632 -7.57 11.96 17.07
CA SER A 632 -8.29 13.22 16.80
C SER A 632 -9.73 13.22 17.28
N ASN A 633 -10.25 12.07 17.73
CA ASN A 633 -11.65 11.88 18.11
C ASN A 633 -12.63 12.34 17.01
N ALA A 634 -12.27 12.07 15.75
CA ALA A 634 -13.03 12.50 14.58
C ALA A 634 -14.32 11.68 14.35
N ALA A 635 -14.39 10.46 14.87
CA ALA A 635 -15.51 9.54 14.71
C ALA A 635 -15.67 8.63 15.94
N ASP A 636 -16.90 8.17 16.18
CA ASP A 636 -17.26 7.28 17.29
C ASP A 636 -17.30 5.82 16.83
N VAL A 637 -17.60 5.57 15.55
CA VAL A 637 -17.53 4.24 14.93
C VAL A 637 -16.69 4.34 13.67
N VAL A 638 -15.67 3.48 13.52
CA VAL A 638 -14.75 3.49 12.37
C VAL A 638 -14.72 2.10 11.74
N LEU A 639 -15.05 2.02 10.45
CA LEU A 639 -14.88 0.80 9.67
C LEU A 639 -13.82 1.05 8.60
N LEU A 640 -12.67 0.39 8.71
CA LEU A 640 -11.51 0.58 7.85
C LEU A 640 -11.05 -0.73 7.24
N ARG A 641 -10.91 -0.79 5.91
CA ARG A 641 -10.37 -1.94 5.18
C ARG A 641 -8.90 -1.73 4.84
N LEU A 642 -8.08 -2.75 5.08
CA LEU A 642 -6.69 -2.82 4.63
C LEU A 642 -6.64 -3.53 3.27
N GLU A 643 -7.09 -2.86 2.21
CA GLU A 643 -7.23 -3.42 0.85
C GLU A 643 -5.89 -4.00 0.34
N SER A 644 -4.81 -3.35 0.72
CA SER A 644 -3.48 -3.69 0.24
C SER A 644 -2.98 -5.06 0.71
N LEU A 645 -3.56 -5.61 1.79
CA LEU A 645 -3.18 -6.92 2.29
C LEU A 645 -3.58 -8.05 1.32
N ASP A 646 -4.73 -7.96 0.66
CA ASP A 646 -5.17 -8.97 -0.33
C ASP A 646 -4.23 -8.99 -1.55
N LEU A 647 -3.86 -7.80 -2.06
CA LEU A 647 -2.91 -7.65 -3.16
C LEU A 647 -1.52 -8.23 -2.81
N LEU A 648 -1.05 -8.00 -1.58
CA LEU A 648 0.19 -8.59 -1.08
C LEU A 648 0.07 -10.10 -0.93
N THR A 649 -1.08 -10.59 -0.44
CA THR A 649 -1.34 -12.01 -0.23
C THR A 649 -1.34 -12.74 -1.58
N HIS A 650 -2.15 -12.31 -2.55
CA HIS A 650 -2.17 -12.92 -3.90
C HIS A 650 -0.80 -12.89 -4.60
N SER A 651 -0.06 -11.78 -4.50
CA SER A 651 1.22 -11.67 -5.20
C SER A 651 2.36 -12.49 -4.56
N ARG A 652 2.22 -12.93 -3.30
CA ARG A 652 3.31 -13.57 -2.54
C ARG A 652 2.96 -14.93 -1.95
N TYR A 653 1.69 -15.33 -1.89
CA TYR A 653 1.26 -16.59 -1.27
C TYR A 653 2.00 -17.81 -1.82
N GLY A 654 2.13 -17.91 -3.15
CA GLY A 654 2.79 -19.06 -3.78
C GLY A 654 4.24 -19.28 -3.35
N ARG A 655 4.95 -18.23 -2.90
CA ARG A 655 6.33 -18.35 -2.36
C ARG A 655 6.36 -18.94 -0.96
N ILE A 656 5.34 -18.68 -0.15
CA ILE A 656 5.26 -19.21 1.22
C ILE A 656 4.51 -20.54 1.28
N ALA A 657 3.71 -20.86 0.25
CA ALA A 657 2.96 -22.11 0.17
C ALA A 657 3.80 -23.27 -0.38
N SER A 658 5.06 -23.06 -0.78
CA SER A 658 5.94 -24.12 -1.27
C SER A 658 6.25 -25.16 -0.18
N HIS A 659 6.56 -26.39 -0.60
CA HIS A 659 7.05 -27.46 0.28
C HIS A 659 8.49 -27.13 0.70
N SER A 660 8.65 -26.35 1.77
CA SER A 660 9.95 -25.83 2.20
C SER A 660 9.91 -25.31 3.63
N GLN A 661 11.06 -25.37 4.30
CA GLN A 661 11.34 -24.60 5.51
C GLN A 661 11.47 -23.11 5.12
N ASP A 662 10.66 -22.25 5.75
CA ASP A 662 10.64 -20.80 5.49
C ASP A 662 11.14 -19.97 6.68
N ASN A 663 11.12 -20.55 7.89
CA ASN A 663 11.52 -19.89 9.15
C ASN A 663 10.87 -18.51 9.36
N GLY A 664 9.66 -18.28 8.83
CA GLY A 664 8.93 -17.02 8.89
C GLY A 664 9.51 -15.90 8.02
N GLY A 665 10.47 -16.22 7.17
CA GLY A 665 11.05 -15.26 6.22
C GLY A 665 10.13 -14.98 5.04
N GLY A 666 10.22 -13.78 4.49
CA GLY A 666 9.53 -13.40 3.26
C GLY A 666 8.51 -12.28 3.45
N ALA A 667 8.29 -11.54 2.36
CA ALA A 667 7.54 -10.29 2.38
C ALA A 667 6.09 -10.42 2.86
N LEU A 668 5.41 -11.54 2.58
CA LEU A 668 4.04 -11.73 3.06
C LEU A 668 3.98 -11.85 4.58
N PHE A 669 4.83 -12.69 5.17
CA PHE A 669 4.93 -12.79 6.63
C PHE A 669 5.38 -11.48 7.27
N ALA A 670 6.27 -10.74 6.60
CA ALA A 670 6.67 -9.41 7.05
C ALA A 670 5.51 -8.41 7.04
N ALA A 671 4.61 -8.48 6.03
CA ALA A 671 3.41 -7.63 5.98
C ALA A 671 2.43 -7.94 7.11
N TYR A 672 2.23 -9.22 7.46
CA TYR A 672 1.41 -9.62 8.61
C TYR A 672 2.03 -9.13 9.94
N ARG A 673 3.36 -9.24 10.10
CA ARG A 673 4.06 -8.69 11.28
C ARG A 673 3.95 -7.17 11.37
N TYR A 674 4.09 -6.48 10.23
CA TYR A 674 3.92 -5.04 10.15
C TYR A 674 2.50 -4.65 10.57
N MET A 675 1.48 -5.28 9.99
CA MET A 675 0.07 -5.07 10.38
C MET A 675 -0.14 -5.32 11.88
N ASP A 676 0.37 -6.42 12.43
CA ASP A 676 0.24 -6.74 13.86
C ASP A 676 0.88 -5.68 14.76
N SER A 677 2.08 -5.20 14.41
CA SER A 677 2.74 -4.09 15.10
C SER A 677 1.90 -2.82 15.08
N ARG A 678 1.31 -2.48 13.92
CA ARG A 678 0.45 -1.30 13.79
C ARG A 678 -0.89 -1.46 14.52
N LEU A 679 -1.42 -2.69 14.62
CA LEU A 679 -2.59 -3.00 15.44
C LEU A 679 -2.29 -2.86 16.94
N GLY A 680 -1.06 -3.21 17.36
CA GLY A 680 -0.56 -2.91 18.69
C GLY A 680 -0.55 -1.41 18.99
N GLU A 681 0.02 -0.60 18.09
CA GLU A 681 0.02 0.86 18.23
C GLU A 681 -1.40 1.46 18.28
N LEU A 682 -2.32 0.96 17.43
CA LEU A 682 -3.72 1.36 17.51
C LEU A 682 -4.32 1.01 18.88
N HIS A 683 -4.06 -0.19 19.40
CA HIS A 683 -4.54 -0.59 20.72
C HIS A 683 -4.05 0.34 21.83
N GLU A 684 -2.79 0.79 21.78
CA GLU A 684 -2.21 1.70 22.78
C GLU A 684 -2.82 3.11 22.77
N VAL A 685 -3.36 3.54 21.63
CA VAL A 685 -4.01 4.85 21.46
C VAL A 685 -5.48 4.82 21.89
N LEU A 686 -6.11 3.66 21.91
CA LEU A 686 -7.50 3.49 22.35
C LEU A 686 -7.62 3.55 23.88
N ASP A 687 -8.78 3.97 24.35
CA ASP A 687 -9.13 4.05 25.77
C ASP A 687 -9.72 2.71 26.27
N GLU A 688 -9.77 2.53 27.61
CA GLU A 688 -10.30 1.32 28.25
C GLU A 688 -11.77 1.04 27.91
N ASP A 689 -12.56 2.07 27.58
CA ASP A 689 -13.96 1.96 27.17
C ASP A 689 -14.16 1.81 25.64
N ASP A 690 -13.09 1.80 24.86
CA ASP A 690 -13.15 1.56 23.41
C ASP A 690 -13.23 0.07 23.07
N THR A 691 -13.86 -0.25 21.94
CA THR A 691 -13.91 -1.61 21.38
C THR A 691 -13.10 -1.67 20.08
N LEU A 692 -12.24 -2.68 19.97
CA LEU A 692 -11.50 -3.02 18.76
C LEU A 692 -11.97 -4.37 18.23
N VAL A 693 -12.44 -4.37 16.98
CA VAL A 693 -12.77 -5.56 16.19
C VAL A 693 -11.74 -5.66 15.07
N VAL A 694 -11.13 -6.83 14.91
CA VAL A 694 -10.30 -7.17 13.76
C VAL A 694 -10.96 -8.34 13.05
N VAL A 695 -11.35 -8.15 11.79
CA VAL A 695 -12.17 -9.12 11.06
C VAL A 695 -11.76 -9.17 9.59
N SER A 696 -11.45 -10.35 9.06
CA SER A 696 -11.22 -10.51 7.62
C SER A 696 -12.54 -10.71 6.88
N ASP A 697 -12.59 -10.31 5.62
CA ASP A 697 -13.69 -10.59 4.71
C ASP A 697 -13.64 -12.01 4.11
N HIS A 698 -12.43 -12.56 3.91
CA HIS A 698 -12.20 -13.95 3.51
C HIS A 698 -10.76 -14.40 3.85
N GLY A 699 -10.41 -15.65 3.54
CA GLY A 699 -9.04 -16.18 3.63
C GLY A 699 -8.46 -16.53 2.26
N ILE A 700 -7.41 -17.35 2.22
CA ILE A 700 -6.79 -17.78 0.96
C ILE A 700 -6.42 -19.27 0.94
N GLU A 701 -6.71 -19.95 -0.16
CA GLU A 701 -6.30 -21.34 -0.39
C GLU A 701 -5.06 -21.43 -1.30
N THR A 702 -5.03 -20.59 -2.34
CA THR A 702 -3.92 -20.49 -3.30
C THR A 702 -3.75 -19.04 -3.71
N ALA A 703 -2.63 -18.68 -4.36
CA ALA A 703 -2.45 -17.35 -4.92
C ALA A 703 -3.56 -16.91 -5.93
N MET A 704 -4.47 -17.79 -6.34
CA MET A 704 -5.57 -17.52 -7.27
C MET A 704 -6.97 -17.87 -6.72
N LYS A 705 -7.08 -18.34 -5.47
CA LYS A 705 -8.35 -18.81 -4.90
C LYS A 705 -8.49 -18.40 -3.43
N HIS A 706 -9.59 -17.75 -3.11
CA HIS A 706 -9.99 -17.37 -1.76
C HIS A 706 -10.50 -18.57 -0.95
N SER A 707 -10.32 -18.51 0.37
CA SER A 707 -10.97 -19.39 1.33
C SER A 707 -12.21 -18.70 1.91
N ARG A 708 -13.25 -19.48 2.23
CA ARG A 708 -14.46 -19.00 2.92
C ARG A 708 -14.25 -18.66 4.39
N GLU A 709 -13.20 -19.16 4.99
CA GLU A 709 -12.94 -18.96 6.41
C GLU A 709 -12.35 -17.58 6.65
N ALA A 710 -13.14 -16.71 7.24
CA ALA A 710 -12.79 -15.36 7.61
C ALA A 710 -12.41 -15.27 9.10
N PHE A 711 -11.38 -14.48 9.39
CA PHE A 711 -10.94 -14.21 10.75
C PHE A 711 -11.85 -13.23 11.47
N PHE A 712 -12.12 -13.45 12.76
CA PHE A 712 -12.79 -12.49 13.63
C PHE A 712 -12.23 -12.54 15.05
N VAL A 713 -11.93 -11.37 15.61
CA VAL A 713 -11.70 -11.17 17.04
C VAL A 713 -12.21 -9.79 17.47
N ALA A 714 -12.77 -9.70 18.67
CA ALA A 714 -13.22 -8.46 19.29
C ALA A 714 -12.71 -8.35 20.74
N THR A 715 -12.21 -7.17 21.12
CA THR A 715 -11.71 -6.86 22.46
C THR A 715 -12.18 -5.47 22.89
N GLY A 716 -12.65 -5.34 24.13
CA GLY A 716 -13.25 -4.13 24.65
C GLY A 716 -14.06 -4.38 25.93
N PRO A 717 -14.63 -3.32 26.54
CA PRO A 717 -15.41 -3.44 27.77
C PRO A 717 -16.63 -4.35 27.57
N GLY A 718 -16.89 -5.23 28.54
CA GLY A 718 -18.06 -6.12 28.52
C GLY A 718 -17.95 -7.33 27.58
N LEU A 719 -16.89 -7.45 26.78
CA LEU A 719 -16.65 -8.62 25.93
C LEU A 719 -15.90 -9.72 26.70
N PRO A 720 -16.47 -10.95 26.79
CA PRO A 720 -15.79 -12.06 27.44
C PRO A 720 -14.71 -12.64 26.54
N ALA A 721 -13.65 -13.17 27.15
CA ALA A 721 -12.74 -14.06 26.44
C ALA A 721 -13.47 -15.36 26.07
N GLY A 722 -13.39 -15.80 24.81
CA GLY A 722 -14.09 -17.00 24.36
C GLY A 722 -14.11 -17.21 22.85
N ARG A 723 -14.73 -18.31 22.41
CA ARG A 723 -14.87 -18.67 20.99
C ARG A 723 -16.35 -18.91 20.68
N ALA A 724 -16.89 -18.23 19.68
CA ALA A 724 -18.23 -18.50 19.18
C ALA A 724 -18.33 -19.96 18.67
N PRO A 725 -19.46 -20.66 18.88
CA PRO A 725 -19.65 -22.02 18.39
C PRO A 725 -19.81 -22.06 16.87
N GLY A 726 -19.37 -23.16 16.25
CA GLY A 726 -19.52 -23.38 14.79
C GLY A 726 -18.75 -22.38 13.94
N SER A 727 -19.35 -22.01 12.80
CA SER A 727 -18.83 -21.01 11.85
C SER A 727 -19.92 -19.98 11.54
N PRO A 728 -20.07 -18.94 12.36
CA PRO A 728 -21.06 -17.88 12.17
C PRO A 728 -21.01 -17.28 10.76
N HIS A 729 -22.16 -16.91 10.19
CA HIS A 729 -22.16 -16.31 8.84
C HIS A 729 -21.66 -14.86 8.88
N PHE A 730 -20.75 -14.51 7.96
CA PHE A 730 -20.23 -13.15 7.81
C PHE A 730 -21.35 -12.12 7.61
N ARG A 731 -22.41 -12.49 6.90
CA ARG A 731 -23.55 -11.61 6.57
C ARG A 731 -24.19 -10.93 7.78
N GLY A 732 -24.15 -11.54 8.97
CA GLY A 732 -24.70 -10.92 10.17
C GLY A 732 -23.74 -10.00 10.93
N LEU A 733 -22.52 -9.78 10.43
CA LEU A 733 -21.51 -8.93 11.06
C LEU A 733 -22.00 -7.49 11.25
N ALA A 734 -22.83 -6.97 10.34
CA ALA A 734 -23.43 -5.64 10.47
C ALA A 734 -24.27 -5.51 11.75
N GLN A 735 -25.01 -6.56 12.11
CA GLN A 735 -25.77 -6.60 13.36
C GLN A 735 -24.82 -6.56 14.56
N VAL A 736 -23.72 -7.31 14.54
CA VAL A 736 -22.69 -7.27 15.61
C VAL A 736 -22.17 -5.87 15.81
N ILE A 737 -21.77 -5.20 14.72
CA ILE A 737 -21.25 -3.84 14.77
C ILE A 737 -22.29 -2.88 15.35
N ALA A 738 -23.55 -2.97 14.91
CA ALA A 738 -24.61 -2.13 15.45
C ALA A 738 -24.83 -2.36 16.95
N THR A 739 -24.88 -3.62 17.40
CA THR A 739 -25.05 -3.95 18.81
C THR A 739 -23.87 -3.46 19.66
N LEU A 740 -22.63 -3.63 19.19
CA LEU A 740 -21.43 -3.10 19.86
C LEU A 740 -21.44 -1.57 19.92
N ALA A 741 -22.02 -0.90 18.92
CA ALA A 741 -22.22 0.54 18.92
C ALA A 741 -23.42 0.99 19.79
N GLY A 742 -24.21 0.07 20.36
CA GLY A 742 -25.41 0.35 21.14
C GLY A 742 -26.62 0.75 20.28
N VAL A 743 -26.71 0.24 19.06
CA VAL A 743 -27.81 0.49 18.11
C VAL A 743 -28.57 -0.81 17.83
N ASP A 744 -29.85 -0.84 18.17
CA ASP A 744 -30.73 -1.97 17.91
C ASP A 744 -31.12 -2.04 16.43
N THR A 745 -30.99 -3.22 15.82
CA THR A 745 -31.35 -3.46 14.42
C THR A 745 -32.08 -4.78 14.24
N ALA A 746 -32.91 -4.89 13.20
CA ALA A 746 -33.60 -6.12 12.81
C ALA A 746 -32.87 -6.86 11.68
N TRP A 747 -31.55 -6.72 11.61
CA TRP A 747 -30.71 -7.31 10.57
C TRP A 747 -30.43 -8.80 10.82
N PRO A 748 -29.98 -9.55 9.79
CA PRO A 748 -29.68 -10.97 9.94
C PRO A 748 -28.71 -11.25 11.07
N GLU A 749 -29.04 -12.24 11.90
CA GLU A 749 -28.15 -12.70 12.97
C GLU A 749 -26.96 -13.46 12.42
N THR A 750 -25.77 -13.18 12.95
CA THR A 750 -24.54 -13.93 12.61
C THR A 750 -24.39 -15.21 13.45
N GLY A 751 -24.91 -15.21 14.69
CA GLY A 751 -24.66 -16.24 15.70
C GLY A 751 -23.52 -15.93 16.69
N ILE A 752 -22.71 -14.90 16.43
CA ILE A 752 -21.64 -14.40 17.32
C ILE A 752 -22.21 -13.86 18.65
N LEU A 753 -23.34 -13.13 18.60
CA LEU A 753 -23.89 -12.43 19.77
C LEU A 753 -24.78 -13.30 20.67
N ASN A 754 -25.15 -14.52 20.25
CA ASN A 754 -26.12 -15.36 20.97
C ASN A 754 -25.64 -15.78 22.38
N GLU A 755 -24.36 -15.58 22.68
CA GLU A 755 -23.75 -15.89 23.97
C GLU A 755 -23.22 -14.66 24.73
N LEU A 756 -23.33 -13.45 24.16
CA LEU A 756 -22.99 -12.23 24.90
C LEU A 756 -24.13 -11.89 25.88
N PRO A 757 -23.85 -11.67 27.17
CA PRO A 757 -24.89 -11.28 28.12
C PRO A 757 -25.60 -10.01 27.65
N SER A 758 -26.94 -10.02 27.61
CA SER A 758 -27.75 -8.86 27.20
C SER A 758 -27.59 -7.64 28.11
N ALA A 759 -26.86 -7.76 29.23
CA ALA A 759 -26.65 -6.72 30.24
C ALA A 759 -25.26 -6.06 30.18
N THR A 760 -24.40 -6.42 29.22
CA THR A 760 -23.02 -5.88 29.09
C THR A 760 -22.82 -4.92 27.91
N MET A 761 -23.89 -4.54 27.21
CA MET A 761 -23.81 -3.66 26.04
C MET A 761 -24.36 -2.27 26.39
N ARG A 762 -23.43 -1.40 26.81
CA ARG A 762 -23.53 -0.03 27.35
C ARG A 762 -24.29 0.16 28.68
#